data_AF-A0A954ZZG5-F1
#
_entry.id   AF-A0A954ZZG5-F1
#
_cell.length_a   1.000
_cell.length_b   1.000
_cell.length_c   1.000
_cell.angle_alpha   90.00
_cell.angle_beta   90.00
_cell.angle_gamma   90.00
#
_symmetry.space_group_name_H-M   'P 1'
#
loop_
_entity.id
_entity.type
_entity.pdbx_description
1 polymer ?
#
loop_
_entity_poly.entity_id
_entity_poly.type
_entity_poly.pdbx_seq_one_letter_code
_entity_poly.pdbx_strand_id
1 'polypeptide(L)'
;MTSEPQNTNPSSTTNQSKAQPDSLFSALSGVEQQLQVIRQAYEQHEVWKKQTAETESALSQREKALRSLEEKLSHDQSEFEKRRLTVDADLEALATTESQLKEREADLQQRLKSIEKQRSEVGAQRTELERSRAELDARTARLSEENRSLRKAREAAAEEINTLQSHIADLEGQVAELRTRGEALSGQLLSQAESDSALSDRCEMQTNQISELRESLAQAHDALTQLEESRAKDQTQANNVGNELKAAQERISALKADLSKVRLELETVRRDGPAVEDHLKSLHDQIAQAEERAGNSAVELDRVSDENTRLRKHAEQLEQDYDSLQQALEQRTTTRSSESTSLRRERLNRVRRALNSKHEKLNQATELLRDRYEQAEKILYQRDAVKKAKKEVAALQERLAQRAARSKSFAFVFYFVAMLGILAGISWTVANKFIPQQYVATSLLAAESRGRTLTDTDLANWQRYHNSLALSPEFIEFAATRMARKGYESLSKPGELSVYLDKSLDIRSPLDGTIEFELVGEGSARTADILNTFVSAFQTRANQARELRTDGAATIVKKQPIAADAPIHDSRPVYAAGIFGGTAILATLIGVVLWRRLSKAAIAADSDINSELRVIERGLPEWEQSLPNAA
;
A
#
# COMPACT_ATOMS: atom_id res chain seq x y z
N MET A 1 -119.74 5.50 -44.59
CA MET A 1 -120.84 4.51 -44.68
C MET A 1 -121.72 4.74 -43.46
N THR A 2 -122.85 5.45 -43.46
CA THR A 2 -124.04 5.51 -44.36
C THR A 2 -125.04 4.37 -44.20
N SER A 3 -125.89 4.47 -43.17
CA SER A 3 -127.25 3.94 -43.14
C SER A 3 -128.07 4.70 -42.08
N GLU A 4 -129.38 4.83 -42.30
CA GLU A 4 -130.30 5.73 -41.57
C GLU A 4 -131.12 5.02 -40.47
N PRO A 5 -131.72 5.79 -39.52
CA PRO A 5 -132.62 5.24 -38.51
C PRO A 5 -134.06 5.08 -39.01
N GLN A 6 -134.89 4.33 -38.28
CA GLN A 6 -136.35 4.42 -38.38
C GLN A 6 -137.01 4.59 -37.01
N ASN A 7 -138.08 5.39 -37.00
CA ASN A 7 -138.90 5.76 -35.85
C ASN A 7 -140.34 5.94 -36.33
N THR A 8 -141.28 5.19 -35.78
CA THR A 8 -142.73 5.38 -35.99
C THR A 8 -143.49 5.03 -34.72
N ASN A 9 -144.45 5.89 -34.35
CA ASN A 9 -145.36 5.69 -33.21
C ASN A 9 -146.83 5.87 -33.69
N PRO A 10 -147.85 6.16 -32.86
CA PRO A 10 -149.04 5.32 -32.72
C PRO A 10 -150.25 5.77 -33.58
N SER A 11 -151.34 5.00 -33.52
CA SER A 11 -152.69 5.41 -33.96
C SER A 11 -153.78 4.62 -33.22
N SER A 12 -155.02 5.12 -33.24
CA SER A 12 -156.14 4.70 -32.36
C SER A 12 -157.50 4.69 -33.09
N THR A 13 -158.60 4.44 -32.35
CA THR A 13 -160.04 4.51 -32.76
C THR A 13 -160.58 3.36 -33.64
N THR A 14 -161.89 3.15 -33.87
CA THR A 14 -163.14 3.20 -33.06
C THR A 14 -164.31 2.72 -33.95
N ASN A 15 -165.20 1.82 -33.50
CA ASN A 15 -166.63 1.65 -33.89
C ASN A 15 -167.23 0.44 -33.10
N GLN A 16 -168.48 0.40 -32.62
CA GLN A 16 -169.82 0.56 -33.25
C GLN A 16 -170.16 -0.53 -34.29
N SER A 17 -171.39 -1.06 -34.42
CA SER A 17 -172.59 -1.04 -33.56
C SER A 17 -173.64 -2.04 -34.12
N LYS A 18 -174.42 -2.72 -33.27
CA LYS A 18 -175.78 -3.20 -33.63
C LYS A 18 -176.60 -3.58 -32.38
N ALA A 19 -177.91 -3.34 -32.44
CA ALA A 19 -178.85 -3.62 -31.35
C ALA A 19 -180.22 -4.07 -31.88
N GLN A 20 -180.96 -4.83 -31.08
CA GLN A 20 -182.43 -4.84 -31.03
C GLN A 20 -182.90 -5.41 -29.66
N PRO A 21 -184.10 -5.06 -29.16
CA PRO A 21 -184.47 -5.20 -27.75
C PRO A 21 -185.43 -6.37 -27.46
N ASP A 22 -185.51 -6.79 -26.19
CA ASP A 22 -186.76 -6.68 -25.41
C ASP A 22 -186.60 -7.05 -23.92
N SER A 23 -187.65 -6.80 -23.13
CA SER A 23 -187.83 -7.08 -21.69
C SER A 23 -187.06 -6.19 -20.68
N LEU A 24 -187.83 -5.39 -19.92
CA LEU A 24 -187.36 -4.39 -18.95
C LEU A 24 -186.91 -4.95 -17.58
N PHE A 25 -186.69 -6.27 -17.46
CA PHE A 25 -186.30 -6.92 -16.20
C PHE A 25 -184.77 -7.14 -16.03
N SER A 26 -183.98 -6.89 -17.08
CA SER A 26 -182.52 -7.01 -17.06
C SER A 26 -181.79 -5.79 -16.44
N ALA A 27 -182.51 -4.71 -16.17
CA ALA A 27 -181.92 -3.43 -15.77
C ALA A 27 -181.22 -3.45 -14.39
N LEU A 28 -181.57 -4.38 -13.48
CA LEU A 28 -180.86 -4.52 -12.20
C LEU A 28 -179.60 -5.40 -12.30
N SER A 29 -179.61 -6.48 -13.09
CA SER A 29 -178.41 -7.32 -13.25
C SER A 29 -177.30 -6.62 -14.04
N GLY A 30 -177.67 -5.71 -14.97
CA GLY A 30 -176.70 -4.91 -15.71
C GLY A 30 -175.83 -4.00 -14.83
N VAL A 31 -176.37 -3.47 -13.72
CA VAL A 31 -175.60 -2.63 -12.78
C VAL A 31 -174.61 -3.47 -11.98
N GLU A 32 -175.03 -4.65 -11.52
CA GLU A 32 -174.16 -5.60 -10.82
C GLU A 32 -173.03 -6.11 -11.74
N GLN A 33 -173.36 -6.41 -13.01
CA GLN A 33 -172.39 -6.80 -14.02
C GLN A 33 -171.41 -5.67 -14.38
N GLN A 34 -171.85 -4.41 -14.45
CA GLN A 34 -170.96 -3.25 -14.64
C GLN A 34 -170.04 -3.02 -13.43
N LEU A 35 -170.54 -3.17 -12.20
CA LEU A 35 -169.70 -3.13 -11.00
C LEU A 35 -168.66 -4.27 -10.98
N GLN A 36 -169.02 -5.46 -11.48
CA GLN A 36 -168.10 -6.58 -11.61
C GLN A 36 -167.00 -6.30 -12.66
N VAL A 37 -167.34 -5.68 -13.80
CA VAL A 37 -166.36 -5.24 -14.81
C VAL A 37 -165.44 -4.14 -14.26
N ILE A 38 -165.98 -3.15 -13.53
CA ILE A 38 -165.16 -2.10 -12.89
C ILE A 38 -164.22 -2.72 -11.85
N ARG A 39 -164.69 -3.71 -11.07
CA ARG A 39 -163.85 -4.42 -10.09
C ARG A 39 -162.72 -5.19 -10.77
N GLN A 40 -163.00 -5.93 -11.85
CA GLN A 40 -161.99 -6.61 -12.65
C GLN A 40 -161.01 -5.63 -13.29
N ALA A 41 -161.45 -4.46 -13.74
CA ALA A 41 -160.57 -3.42 -14.27
C ALA A 41 -159.65 -2.83 -13.19
N TYR A 42 -160.14 -2.65 -11.96
CA TYR A 42 -159.32 -2.24 -10.81
C TYR A 42 -158.32 -3.33 -10.40
N GLU A 43 -158.72 -4.59 -10.38
CA GLU A 43 -157.85 -5.73 -10.09
C GLU A 43 -156.76 -5.89 -11.17
N GLN A 44 -157.10 -5.73 -12.45
CA GLN A 44 -156.14 -5.68 -13.56
C GLN A 44 -155.20 -4.48 -13.47
N HIS A 45 -155.71 -3.29 -13.09
CA HIS A 45 -154.89 -2.09 -12.92
C HIS A 45 -153.93 -2.19 -11.74
N GLU A 46 -154.31 -2.83 -10.63
CA GLU A 46 -153.41 -3.12 -9.51
C GLU A 46 -152.38 -4.22 -9.86
N VAL A 47 -152.75 -5.23 -10.66
CA VAL A 47 -151.77 -6.18 -11.24
C VAL A 47 -150.81 -5.47 -12.18
N TRP A 48 -151.29 -4.58 -13.05
CA TRP A 48 -150.46 -3.84 -13.99
C TRP A 48 -149.51 -2.88 -13.27
N LYS A 49 -149.97 -2.15 -12.25
CA LYS A 49 -149.11 -1.34 -11.36
C LYS A 49 -148.01 -2.14 -10.68
N LYS A 50 -148.32 -3.37 -10.24
CA LYS A 50 -147.32 -4.27 -9.65
C LYS A 50 -146.30 -4.68 -10.71
N GLN A 51 -146.75 -5.06 -11.91
CA GLN A 51 -145.87 -5.38 -13.03
C GLN A 51 -145.01 -4.19 -13.47
N THR A 52 -145.52 -2.95 -13.48
CA THR A 52 -144.71 -1.75 -13.76
C THR A 52 -143.72 -1.47 -12.64
N ALA A 53 -144.13 -1.54 -11.36
CA ALA A 53 -143.21 -1.35 -10.24
C ALA A 53 -142.12 -2.45 -10.16
N GLU A 54 -142.47 -3.70 -10.45
CA GLU A 54 -141.55 -4.83 -10.55
C GLU A 54 -140.56 -4.61 -11.70
N THR A 55 -141.03 -4.25 -12.90
CA THR A 55 -140.16 -4.00 -14.06
C THR A 55 -139.31 -2.73 -13.90
N GLU A 56 -139.82 -1.65 -13.31
CA GLU A 56 -139.03 -0.46 -12.92
C GLU A 56 -137.95 -0.83 -11.89
N SER A 57 -138.28 -1.65 -10.89
CA SER A 57 -137.30 -2.11 -9.90
C SER A 57 -136.22 -3.00 -10.52
N ALA A 58 -136.59 -3.89 -11.45
CA ALA A 58 -135.68 -4.75 -12.18
C ALA A 58 -134.81 -3.95 -13.17
N LEU A 59 -135.36 -2.92 -13.82
CA LEU A 59 -134.62 -1.99 -14.66
C LEU A 59 -133.63 -1.17 -13.83
N SER A 60 -134.03 -0.65 -12.65
CA SER A 60 -133.11 0.06 -11.75
C SER A 60 -132.00 -0.84 -11.20
N GLN A 61 -132.30 -2.11 -10.89
CA GLN A 61 -131.28 -3.10 -10.52
C GLN A 61 -130.33 -3.40 -11.68
N ARG A 62 -130.86 -3.57 -12.91
CA ARG A 62 -130.07 -3.81 -14.12
C ARG A 62 -129.21 -2.60 -14.49
N GLU A 63 -129.71 -1.38 -14.32
CA GLU A 63 -128.96 -0.15 -14.53
C GLU A 63 -127.82 -0.01 -13.51
N LYS A 64 -128.06 -0.26 -12.23
CA LYS A 64 -127.02 -0.30 -11.19
C LYS A 64 -125.97 -1.38 -11.48
N ALA A 65 -126.39 -2.55 -11.94
CA ALA A 65 -125.49 -3.61 -12.36
C ALA A 65 -124.62 -3.17 -13.56
N LEU A 66 -125.21 -2.56 -14.59
CA LEU A 66 -124.50 -2.03 -15.75
C LEU A 66 -123.50 -0.93 -15.36
N ARG A 67 -123.90 0.06 -14.56
CA ARG A 67 -122.98 1.09 -14.03
C ARG A 67 -121.82 0.46 -13.25
N SER A 68 -122.08 -0.54 -12.41
CA SER A 68 -121.03 -1.25 -11.66
C SER A 68 -120.11 -2.12 -12.53
N LEU A 69 -120.55 -2.49 -13.75
CA LEU A 69 -119.72 -3.18 -14.75
C LEU A 69 -118.93 -2.18 -15.59
N GLU A 70 -119.49 -1.01 -15.89
CA GLU A 70 -118.82 0.11 -16.56
C GLU A 70 -117.70 0.70 -15.69
N GLU A 71 -117.95 0.92 -14.40
CA GLU A 71 -116.94 1.31 -13.41
C GLU A 71 -115.80 0.29 -13.31
N LYS A 72 -116.12 -1.01 -13.27
CA LYS A 72 -115.11 -2.09 -13.27
C LYS A 72 -114.32 -2.13 -14.57
N LEU A 73 -114.99 -2.04 -15.72
CA LEU A 73 -114.33 -2.09 -17.03
C LEU A 73 -113.43 -0.86 -17.25
N SER A 74 -113.82 0.32 -16.76
CA SER A 74 -112.97 1.51 -16.73
C SER A 74 -111.78 1.37 -15.77
N HIS A 75 -111.99 0.77 -14.59
CA HIS A 75 -110.91 0.46 -13.64
C HIS A 75 -109.90 -0.55 -14.22
N ASP A 76 -110.39 -1.66 -14.76
CA ASP A 76 -109.57 -2.69 -15.40
C ASP A 76 -108.81 -2.12 -16.60
N GLN A 77 -109.44 -1.28 -17.44
CA GLN A 77 -108.76 -0.55 -18.52
C GLN A 77 -107.64 0.36 -17.98
N SER A 78 -107.88 1.09 -16.89
CA SER A 78 -106.85 1.92 -16.25
C SER A 78 -105.68 1.08 -15.71
N GLU A 79 -105.96 -0.09 -15.11
CA GLU A 79 -104.94 -1.03 -14.65
C GLU A 79 -104.17 -1.68 -15.80
N PHE A 80 -104.82 -2.01 -16.91
CA PHE A 80 -104.14 -2.52 -18.12
C PHE A 80 -103.26 -1.46 -18.77
N GLU A 81 -103.71 -0.21 -18.87
CA GLU A 81 -102.89 0.91 -19.37
C GLU A 81 -101.67 1.18 -18.48
N LYS A 82 -101.85 1.21 -17.14
CA LYS A 82 -100.71 1.29 -16.20
C LYS A 82 -99.72 0.15 -16.40
N ARG A 83 -100.21 -1.09 -16.51
CA ARG A 83 -99.37 -2.28 -16.69
C ARG A 83 -98.63 -2.27 -18.03
N ARG A 84 -99.26 -1.78 -19.11
CA ARG A 84 -98.57 -1.61 -20.39
C ARG A 84 -97.45 -0.58 -20.24
N LEU A 85 -97.73 0.59 -19.68
CA LEU A 85 -96.72 1.63 -19.46
C LEU A 85 -95.55 1.17 -18.56
N THR A 86 -95.79 0.34 -17.54
CA THR A 86 -94.68 -0.25 -16.77
C THR A 86 -93.87 -1.27 -17.57
N VAL A 87 -94.53 -2.11 -18.39
CA VAL A 87 -93.82 -3.08 -19.26
C VAL A 87 -93.03 -2.36 -20.36
N ASP A 88 -93.58 -1.30 -20.95
CA ASP A 88 -92.89 -0.46 -21.94
C ASP A 88 -91.63 0.18 -21.32
N ALA A 89 -91.74 0.72 -20.08
CA ALA A 89 -90.60 1.27 -19.34
C ALA A 89 -89.56 0.22 -18.93
N ASP A 90 -89.99 -0.98 -18.51
CA ASP A 90 -89.08 -2.09 -18.20
C ASP A 90 -88.36 -2.60 -19.47
N LEU A 91 -89.02 -2.58 -20.63
CA LEU A 91 -88.41 -2.92 -21.93
C LEU A 91 -87.38 -1.87 -22.37
N GLU A 92 -87.65 -0.58 -22.21
CA GLU A 92 -86.66 0.48 -22.43
C GLU A 92 -85.46 0.34 -21.48
N ALA A 93 -85.72 0.09 -20.19
CA ALA A 93 -84.67 -0.16 -19.21
C ALA A 93 -83.79 -1.37 -19.61
N LEU A 94 -84.41 -2.50 -19.97
CA LEU A 94 -83.70 -3.68 -20.47
C LEU A 94 -82.84 -3.36 -21.71
N ALA A 95 -83.39 -2.65 -22.70
CA ALA A 95 -82.65 -2.25 -23.90
C ALA A 95 -81.43 -1.38 -23.58
N THR A 96 -81.54 -0.43 -22.64
CA THR A 96 -80.37 0.35 -22.20
C THR A 96 -79.32 -0.52 -21.49
N THR A 97 -79.74 -1.48 -20.66
CA THR A 97 -78.78 -2.40 -20.01
C THR A 97 -78.10 -3.35 -21.00
N GLU A 98 -78.80 -3.83 -22.03
CA GLU A 98 -78.21 -4.66 -23.08
C GLU A 98 -77.15 -3.87 -23.88
N SER A 99 -77.42 -2.59 -24.18
CA SER A 99 -76.45 -1.70 -24.81
C SER A 99 -75.20 -1.50 -23.94
N GLN A 100 -75.37 -1.24 -22.64
CA GLN A 100 -74.26 -1.08 -21.69
C GLN A 100 -73.46 -2.38 -21.50
N LEU A 101 -74.10 -3.55 -21.58
CA LEU A 101 -73.41 -4.83 -21.52
C LEU A 101 -72.57 -5.08 -22.79
N LYS A 102 -73.09 -4.78 -23.98
CA LYS A 102 -72.33 -4.87 -25.24
C LYS A 102 -71.13 -3.91 -25.27
N GLU A 103 -71.30 -2.68 -24.77
CA GLU A 103 -70.21 -1.71 -24.64
C GLU A 103 -69.10 -2.22 -23.69
N ARG A 104 -69.49 -2.75 -22.52
CA ARG A 104 -68.56 -3.36 -21.56
C ARG A 104 -67.87 -4.61 -22.11
N GLU A 105 -68.58 -5.43 -22.89
CA GLU A 105 -67.97 -6.59 -23.55
C GLU A 105 -66.90 -6.16 -24.56
N ALA A 106 -67.18 -5.14 -25.37
CA ALA A 106 -66.21 -4.60 -26.33
C ALA A 106 -64.96 -4.03 -25.65
N ASP A 107 -65.12 -3.26 -24.56
CA ASP A 107 -64.01 -2.76 -23.74
C ASP A 107 -63.19 -3.91 -23.11
N LEU A 108 -63.85 -4.93 -22.54
CA LEU A 108 -63.17 -6.11 -22.00
C LEU A 108 -62.40 -6.89 -23.09
N GLN A 109 -62.98 -7.09 -24.28
CA GLN A 109 -62.29 -7.71 -25.42
C GLN A 109 -61.08 -6.88 -25.88
N GLN A 110 -61.18 -5.55 -25.87
CA GLN A 110 -60.06 -4.65 -26.20
C GLN A 110 -58.95 -4.71 -25.14
N ARG A 111 -59.31 -4.72 -23.85
CA ARG A 111 -58.36 -4.88 -22.74
C ARG A 111 -57.65 -6.23 -22.79
N LEU A 112 -58.36 -7.32 -23.08
CA LEU A 112 -57.76 -8.65 -23.24
C LEU A 112 -56.70 -8.65 -24.35
N LYS A 113 -57.01 -8.14 -25.55
CA LYS A 113 -56.04 -8.00 -26.65
C LYS A 113 -54.83 -7.15 -26.27
N SER A 114 -55.02 -6.10 -25.48
CA SER A 114 -53.92 -5.27 -24.95
C SER A 114 -53.04 -6.03 -23.95
N ILE A 115 -53.64 -6.84 -23.07
CA ILE A 115 -52.92 -7.66 -22.08
C ILE A 115 -52.16 -8.81 -22.77
N GLU A 116 -52.74 -9.44 -23.79
CA GLU A 116 -52.07 -10.46 -24.61
C GLU A 116 -50.86 -9.89 -25.35
N LYS A 117 -51.00 -8.69 -25.95
CA LYS A 117 -49.88 -7.96 -26.56
C LYS A 117 -48.77 -7.68 -25.53
N GLN A 118 -49.10 -7.07 -24.40
CA GLN A 118 -48.13 -6.79 -23.33
C GLN A 118 -47.45 -8.06 -22.80
N ARG A 119 -48.18 -9.17 -22.67
CA ARG A 119 -47.64 -10.47 -22.27
C ARG A 119 -46.64 -11.02 -23.30
N SER A 120 -46.89 -10.81 -24.59
CA SER A 120 -45.94 -11.19 -25.66
C SER A 120 -44.67 -10.32 -25.65
N GLU A 121 -44.82 -9.01 -25.42
CA GLU A 121 -43.70 -8.06 -25.32
C GLU A 121 -42.80 -8.35 -24.12
N VAL A 122 -43.39 -8.61 -22.94
CA VAL A 122 -42.67 -9.05 -21.74
C VAL A 122 -42.00 -10.42 -21.94
N GLY A 123 -42.63 -11.32 -22.71
CA GLY A 123 -42.04 -12.59 -23.11
C GLY A 123 -40.76 -12.40 -23.92
N ALA A 124 -40.81 -11.56 -24.97
CA ALA A 124 -39.66 -11.25 -25.81
C ALA A 124 -38.53 -10.53 -25.03
N GLN A 125 -38.87 -9.55 -24.19
CA GLN A 125 -37.92 -8.87 -23.30
C GLN A 125 -37.24 -9.86 -22.34
N ARG A 126 -38.00 -10.82 -21.79
CA ARG A 126 -37.43 -11.86 -20.93
C ARG A 126 -36.44 -12.75 -21.69
N THR A 127 -36.76 -13.20 -22.89
CA THR A 127 -35.83 -14.02 -23.68
C THR A 127 -34.56 -13.26 -24.06
N GLU A 128 -34.65 -11.95 -24.31
CA GLU A 128 -33.48 -11.11 -24.61
C GLU A 128 -32.61 -10.86 -23.35
N LEU A 129 -33.22 -10.69 -22.18
CA LEU A 129 -32.50 -10.62 -20.90
C LEU A 129 -31.82 -11.95 -20.54
N GLU A 130 -32.48 -13.08 -20.79
CA GLU A 130 -31.89 -14.42 -20.60
C GLU A 130 -30.72 -14.68 -21.58
N ARG A 131 -30.84 -14.20 -22.83
CA ARG A 131 -29.73 -14.19 -23.81
C ARG A 131 -28.57 -13.31 -23.35
N SER A 132 -28.84 -12.04 -23.05
CA SER A 132 -27.84 -11.06 -22.61
C SER A 132 -27.09 -11.54 -21.37
N ARG A 133 -27.79 -12.21 -20.44
CA ARG A 133 -27.17 -12.85 -19.27
C ARG A 133 -26.23 -13.99 -19.67
N ALA A 134 -26.64 -14.89 -20.56
CA ALA A 134 -25.79 -15.98 -21.02
C ALA A 134 -24.52 -15.48 -21.73
N GLU A 135 -24.61 -14.37 -22.47
CA GLU A 135 -23.44 -13.72 -23.09
C GLU A 135 -22.49 -13.08 -22.06
N LEU A 136 -23.02 -12.51 -20.97
CA LEU A 136 -22.22 -12.01 -19.84
C LEU A 136 -21.57 -13.15 -19.04
N ASP A 137 -22.29 -14.24 -18.78
CA ASP A 137 -21.77 -15.43 -18.11
C ASP A 137 -20.65 -16.08 -18.96
N ALA A 138 -20.80 -16.14 -20.29
CA ALA A 138 -19.75 -16.58 -21.20
C ALA A 138 -18.53 -15.62 -21.25
N ARG A 139 -18.76 -14.30 -21.17
CA ARG A 139 -17.68 -13.30 -21.16
C ARG A 139 -16.88 -13.32 -19.84
N THR A 140 -17.55 -13.48 -18.70
CA THR A 140 -16.88 -13.61 -17.40
C THR A 140 -16.08 -14.91 -17.29
N ALA A 141 -16.58 -16.02 -17.86
CA ALA A 141 -15.82 -17.26 -17.98
C ALA A 141 -14.54 -17.11 -18.82
N ARG A 142 -14.60 -16.41 -19.97
CA ARG A 142 -13.41 -16.12 -20.79
C ARG A 142 -12.38 -15.28 -20.03
N LEU A 143 -12.84 -14.21 -19.38
CA LEU A 143 -11.97 -13.33 -18.58
C LEU A 143 -11.34 -14.06 -17.38
N SER A 144 -11.99 -15.07 -16.80
CA SER A 144 -11.43 -15.82 -15.68
C SER A 144 -10.27 -16.75 -16.10
N GLU A 145 -10.35 -17.39 -17.27
CA GLU A 145 -9.25 -18.21 -17.80
C GLU A 145 -8.13 -17.35 -18.42
N GLU A 146 -8.44 -16.19 -18.99
CA GLU A 146 -7.45 -15.17 -19.37
C GLU A 146 -6.66 -14.68 -18.14
N ASN A 147 -7.34 -14.36 -17.03
CA ASN A 147 -6.67 -14.03 -15.76
C ASN A 147 -5.85 -15.19 -15.21
N ARG A 148 -6.23 -16.44 -15.49
CA ARG A 148 -5.49 -17.63 -15.05
C ARG A 148 -4.22 -17.87 -15.87
N SER A 149 -4.27 -17.67 -17.18
CA SER A 149 -3.10 -17.75 -18.05
C SER A 149 -2.13 -16.59 -17.79
N LEU A 150 -2.62 -15.36 -17.58
CA LEU A 150 -1.80 -14.22 -17.17
C LEU A 150 -1.12 -14.42 -15.81
N ARG A 151 -1.77 -15.10 -14.84
CA ARG A 151 -1.12 -15.49 -13.58
C ARG A 151 0.03 -16.46 -13.79
N LYS A 152 -0.19 -17.55 -14.54
CA LYS A 152 0.87 -18.52 -14.88
C LYS A 152 2.05 -17.87 -15.61
N ALA A 153 1.78 -16.98 -16.57
CA ALA A 153 2.83 -16.24 -17.28
C ALA A 153 3.63 -15.33 -16.34
N ARG A 154 2.97 -14.68 -15.37
CA ARG A 154 3.63 -13.87 -14.34
C ARG A 154 4.42 -14.71 -13.33
N GLU A 155 3.93 -15.90 -12.99
CA GLU A 155 4.63 -16.86 -12.13
C GLU A 155 5.92 -17.35 -12.80
N ALA A 156 5.85 -17.79 -14.07
CA ALA A 156 7.04 -18.16 -14.86
C ALA A 156 8.04 -17.00 -15.02
N ALA A 157 7.57 -15.79 -15.34
CA ALA A 157 8.44 -14.62 -15.44
C ALA A 157 9.09 -14.24 -14.09
N ALA A 158 8.47 -14.54 -12.95
CA ALA A 158 9.09 -14.36 -11.64
C ALA A 158 10.18 -15.42 -11.37
N GLU A 159 9.99 -16.66 -11.82
CA GLU A 159 11.03 -17.71 -11.77
C GLU A 159 12.22 -17.36 -12.68
N GLU A 160 11.98 -16.82 -13.88
CA GLU A 160 13.04 -16.30 -14.76
C GLU A 160 13.81 -15.13 -14.11
N ILE A 161 13.13 -14.18 -13.47
CA ILE A 161 13.78 -13.08 -12.74
C ILE A 161 14.64 -13.63 -11.58
N ASN A 162 14.15 -14.60 -10.82
CA ASN A 162 14.90 -15.20 -9.72
C ASN A 162 16.15 -15.96 -10.19
N THR A 163 16.06 -16.70 -11.30
CA THR A 163 17.23 -17.40 -11.87
C THR A 163 18.25 -16.41 -12.43
N LEU A 164 17.82 -15.34 -13.11
CA LEU A 164 18.70 -14.26 -13.56
C LEU A 164 19.38 -13.52 -12.39
N GLN A 165 18.68 -13.29 -11.28
CA GLN A 165 19.27 -12.71 -10.07
C GLN A 165 20.37 -13.60 -9.46
N SER A 166 20.18 -14.93 -9.46
CA SER A 166 21.25 -15.86 -9.05
C SER A 166 22.48 -15.74 -9.95
N HIS A 167 22.29 -15.74 -11.28
CA HIS A 167 23.41 -15.61 -12.23
C HIS A 167 24.14 -14.26 -12.10
N ILE A 168 23.42 -13.18 -11.76
CA ILE A 168 24.05 -11.89 -11.47
C ILE A 168 24.92 -11.97 -10.21
N ALA A 169 24.42 -12.56 -9.12
CA ALA A 169 25.19 -12.74 -7.89
C ALA A 169 26.43 -13.63 -8.09
N ASP A 170 26.31 -14.71 -8.88
CA ASP A 170 27.43 -15.59 -9.24
C ASP A 170 28.50 -14.84 -10.07
N LEU A 171 28.07 -13.97 -11.00
CA LEU A 171 28.97 -13.13 -11.80
C LEU A 171 29.63 -12.02 -10.96
N GLU A 172 28.91 -11.39 -10.03
CA GLU A 172 29.47 -10.42 -9.09
C GLU A 172 30.54 -11.07 -8.19
N GLY A 173 30.31 -12.32 -7.76
CA GLY A 173 31.31 -13.14 -7.07
C GLY A 173 32.57 -13.39 -7.90
N GLN A 174 32.42 -13.78 -9.17
CA GLN A 174 33.55 -13.98 -10.09
C GLN A 174 34.33 -12.68 -10.34
N VAL A 175 33.64 -11.53 -10.47
CA VAL A 175 34.29 -10.22 -10.61
C VAL A 175 35.07 -9.83 -9.35
N ALA A 176 34.56 -10.16 -8.16
CA ALA A 176 35.28 -9.94 -6.90
C ALA A 176 36.53 -10.85 -6.76
N GLU A 177 36.45 -12.12 -7.17
CA GLU A 177 37.60 -13.03 -7.21
C GLU A 177 38.66 -12.55 -8.20
N LEU A 178 38.27 -12.21 -9.44
CA LEU A 178 39.17 -11.67 -10.45
C LEU A 178 39.84 -10.36 -10.00
N ARG A 179 39.11 -9.51 -9.27
CA ARG A 179 39.65 -8.27 -8.69
C ARG A 179 40.71 -8.54 -7.62
N THR A 180 40.41 -9.37 -6.62
CA THR A 180 41.38 -9.69 -5.55
C THR A 180 42.61 -10.42 -6.11
N ARG A 181 42.44 -11.26 -7.13
CA ARG A 181 43.55 -11.87 -7.89
C ARG A 181 44.37 -10.83 -8.66
N GLY A 182 43.74 -9.82 -9.26
CA GLY A 182 44.41 -8.71 -9.92
C GLY A 182 45.22 -7.84 -8.95
N GLU A 183 44.64 -7.52 -7.79
CA GLU A 183 45.31 -6.77 -6.71
C GLU A 183 46.50 -7.58 -6.16
N ALA A 184 46.38 -8.89 -5.98
CA ALA A 184 47.48 -9.77 -5.58
C ALA A 184 48.62 -9.85 -6.63
N LEU A 185 48.28 -9.99 -7.92
CA LEU A 185 49.26 -9.95 -9.01
C LEU A 185 49.96 -8.59 -9.13
N SER A 186 49.24 -7.49 -8.91
CA SER A 186 49.83 -6.15 -8.86
C SER A 186 50.80 -5.99 -7.69
N GLY A 187 50.50 -6.58 -6.53
CA GLY A 187 51.42 -6.60 -5.38
C GLY A 187 52.68 -7.44 -5.65
N GLN A 188 52.56 -8.57 -6.34
CA GLN A 188 53.70 -9.38 -6.78
C GLN A 188 54.59 -8.63 -7.78
N LEU A 189 53.99 -7.93 -8.74
CA LEU A 189 54.76 -7.10 -9.69
C LEU A 189 55.48 -5.93 -9.00
N LEU A 190 54.88 -5.33 -7.98
CA LEU A 190 55.53 -4.26 -7.20
C LEU A 190 56.75 -4.80 -6.44
N SER A 191 56.60 -5.89 -5.69
CA SER A 191 57.72 -6.47 -4.92
C SER A 191 58.81 -7.08 -5.82
N GLN A 192 58.46 -7.53 -7.03
CA GLN A 192 59.44 -7.91 -8.04
C GLN A 192 60.21 -6.67 -8.55
N ALA A 193 59.54 -5.55 -8.84
CA ALA A 193 60.20 -4.31 -9.26
C ALA A 193 61.12 -3.73 -8.17
N GLU A 194 60.73 -3.83 -6.89
CA GLU A 194 61.58 -3.50 -5.74
C GLU A 194 62.82 -4.41 -5.67
N SER A 195 62.66 -5.71 -5.90
CA SER A 195 63.78 -6.67 -5.98
C SER A 195 64.70 -6.38 -7.16
N ASP A 196 64.17 -6.06 -8.34
CA ASP A 196 64.94 -5.74 -9.54
C ASP A 196 65.71 -4.43 -9.38
N SER A 197 65.13 -3.43 -8.69
CA SER A 197 65.84 -2.21 -8.28
C SER A 197 66.99 -2.52 -7.32
N ALA A 198 66.74 -3.29 -6.26
CA ALA A 198 67.76 -3.66 -5.26
C ALA A 198 68.88 -4.54 -5.85
N LEU A 199 68.61 -5.27 -6.93
CA LEU A 199 69.63 -5.96 -7.73
C LEU A 199 70.42 -4.96 -8.61
N SER A 200 69.77 -3.97 -9.23
CA SER A 200 70.44 -2.92 -10.01
C SER A 200 71.39 -2.09 -9.14
N ASP A 201 70.93 -1.63 -7.98
CA ASP A 201 71.74 -0.85 -7.03
C ASP A 201 72.98 -1.65 -6.59
N ARG A 202 72.82 -2.96 -6.41
CA ARG A 202 73.92 -3.89 -6.06
C ARG A 202 74.89 -4.07 -7.21
N CYS A 203 74.43 -4.14 -8.46
CA CYS A 203 75.29 -4.18 -9.64
C CYS A 203 76.07 -2.88 -9.83
N GLU A 204 75.48 -1.71 -9.53
CA GLU A 204 76.18 -0.43 -9.53
C GLU A 204 77.25 -0.39 -8.41
N MET A 205 76.89 -0.78 -7.18
CA MET A 205 77.85 -0.90 -6.07
C MET A 205 79.03 -1.83 -6.40
N GLN A 206 78.77 -2.99 -7.01
CA GLN A 206 79.81 -3.92 -7.45
C GLN A 206 80.66 -3.33 -8.60
N THR A 207 80.06 -2.56 -9.50
CA THR A 207 80.80 -1.87 -10.57
C THR A 207 81.76 -0.82 -10.00
N ASN A 208 81.31 -0.06 -9.00
CA ASN A 208 82.14 0.92 -8.30
C ASN A 208 83.28 0.23 -7.53
N GLN A 209 83.00 -0.85 -6.78
CA GLN A 209 84.05 -1.67 -6.13
C GLN A 209 85.07 -2.23 -7.13
N ILE A 210 84.63 -2.67 -8.32
CA ILE A 210 85.53 -3.12 -9.38
C ILE A 210 86.41 -1.97 -9.92
N SER A 211 85.91 -0.73 -9.94
CA SER A 211 86.73 0.43 -10.31
C SER A 211 87.78 0.79 -9.23
N GLU A 212 87.41 0.80 -7.95
CA GLU A 212 88.32 1.00 -6.81
C GLU A 212 89.42 -0.07 -6.75
N LEU A 213 89.06 -1.34 -6.97
CA LEU A 213 90.00 -2.46 -7.04
C LEU A 213 90.92 -2.38 -8.28
N ARG A 214 90.48 -1.78 -9.39
CA ARG A 214 91.34 -1.52 -10.56
C ARG A 214 92.29 -0.37 -10.32
N GLU A 215 91.84 0.71 -9.68
CA GLU A 215 92.69 1.86 -9.38
C GLU A 215 93.77 1.49 -8.36
N SER A 216 93.40 0.83 -7.26
CA SER A 216 94.36 0.34 -6.26
C SER A 216 95.34 -0.70 -6.83
N LEU A 217 94.91 -1.55 -7.78
CA LEU A 217 95.81 -2.45 -8.51
C LEU A 217 96.80 -1.69 -9.42
N ALA A 218 96.36 -0.59 -10.07
CA ALA A 218 97.24 0.26 -10.86
C ALA A 218 98.26 1.00 -9.98
N GLN A 219 97.82 1.59 -8.86
CA GLN A 219 98.70 2.23 -7.87
C GLN A 219 99.73 1.23 -7.30
N ALA A 220 99.33 -0.02 -7.05
CA ALA A 220 100.23 -1.09 -6.61
C ALA A 220 101.24 -1.49 -7.71
N HIS A 221 100.85 -1.46 -8.99
CA HIS A 221 101.75 -1.71 -10.11
C HIS A 221 102.78 -0.58 -10.27
N ASP A 222 102.34 0.68 -10.21
CA ASP A 222 103.23 1.84 -10.25
C ASP A 222 104.24 1.81 -9.09
N ALA A 223 103.79 1.52 -7.87
CA ALA A 223 104.67 1.35 -6.71
C ALA A 223 105.68 0.19 -6.89
N LEU A 224 105.28 -0.91 -7.54
CA LEU A 224 106.18 -2.03 -7.84
C LEU A 224 107.23 -1.65 -8.88
N THR A 225 106.86 -0.92 -9.95
CA THR A 225 107.85 -0.43 -10.93
C THR A 225 108.83 0.58 -10.33
N GLN A 226 108.39 1.44 -9.40
CA GLN A 226 109.28 2.33 -8.64
C GLN A 226 110.26 1.56 -7.75
N LEU A 227 109.82 0.46 -7.12
CA LEU A 227 110.69 -0.43 -6.35
C LEU A 227 111.68 -1.21 -7.22
N GLU A 228 111.30 -1.58 -8.45
CA GLU A 228 112.24 -2.15 -9.42
C GLU A 228 113.27 -1.13 -9.89
N GLU A 229 112.87 0.14 -10.11
CA GLU A 229 113.80 1.21 -10.46
C GLU A 229 114.75 1.57 -9.29
N SER A 230 114.26 1.59 -8.04
CA SER A 230 115.12 1.80 -6.87
C SER A 230 116.09 0.63 -6.69
N ARG A 231 115.62 -0.61 -6.81
CA ARG A 231 116.47 -1.81 -6.77
C ARG A 231 117.53 -1.82 -7.88
N ALA A 232 117.20 -1.31 -9.07
CA ALA A 232 118.19 -1.16 -10.14
C ALA A 232 119.27 -0.12 -9.78
N LYS A 233 118.88 1.02 -9.20
CA LYS A 233 119.82 2.04 -8.68
C LYS A 233 120.71 1.45 -7.58
N ASP A 234 120.12 0.78 -6.58
CA ASP A 234 120.85 0.10 -5.50
C ASP A 234 121.84 -0.95 -6.04
N GLN A 235 121.45 -1.72 -7.06
CA GLN A 235 122.35 -2.69 -7.70
C GLN A 235 123.53 -2.01 -8.42
N THR A 236 123.32 -0.86 -9.08
CA THR A 236 124.45 -0.09 -9.66
C THR A 236 125.35 0.50 -8.58
N GLN A 237 124.79 0.98 -7.46
CA GLN A 237 125.57 1.49 -6.34
C GLN A 237 126.38 0.38 -5.65
N ALA A 238 125.80 -0.81 -5.45
CA ALA A 238 126.49 -1.99 -4.94
C ALA A 238 127.63 -2.44 -5.87
N ASN A 239 127.42 -2.39 -7.19
CA ASN A 239 128.46 -2.68 -8.18
C ASN A 239 129.62 -1.66 -8.09
N ASN A 240 129.31 -0.37 -7.91
CA ASN A 240 130.32 0.68 -7.75
C ASN A 240 131.13 0.48 -6.46
N VAL A 241 130.48 0.26 -5.31
CA VAL A 241 131.15 -0.06 -4.03
C VAL A 241 131.99 -1.34 -4.15
N GLY A 242 131.52 -2.35 -4.89
CA GLY A 242 132.30 -3.56 -5.17
C GLY A 242 133.56 -3.32 -6.02
N ASN A 243 133.56 -2.30 -6.89
CA ASN A 243 134.74 -1.88 -7.65
C ASN A 243 135.68 -1.00 -6.81
N GLU A 244 135.15 -0.12 -5.96
CA GLU A 244 135.92 0.65 -4.98
C GLU A 244 136.62 -0.27 -3.97
N LEU A 245 135.95 -1.34 -3.52
CA LEU A 245 136.53 -2.35 -2.64
C LEU A 245 137.70 -3.09 -3.30
N LYS A 246 137.58 -3.45 -4.59
CA LYS A 246 138.70 -4.02 -5.36
C LYS A 246 139.88 -3.04 -5.44
N ALA A 247 139.64 -1.79 -5.79
CA ALA A 247 140.68 -0.76 -5.87
C ALA A 247 141.34 -0.50 -4.49
N ALA A 248 140.57 -0.57 -3.39
CA ALA A 248 141.11 -0.51 -2.04
C ALA A 248 141.96 -1.75 -1.69
N GLN A 249 141.56 -2.94 -2.14
CA GLN A 249 142.28 -4.18 -1.92
C GLN A 249 143.58 -4.25 -2.75
N GLU A 250 143.58 -3.68 -3.96
CA GLU A 250 144.77 -3.44 -4.79
C GLU A 250 145.73 -2.45 -4.09
N ARG A 251 145.23 -1.32 -3.57
CA ARG A 251 146.02 -0.38 -2.75
C ARG A 251 146.63 -1.04 -1.51
N ILE A 252 145.89 -1.92 -0.83
CA ILE A 252 146.40 -2.71 0.30
C ILE A 252 147.51 -3.67 -0.16
N SER A 253 147.39 -4.29 -1.33
CA SER A 253 148.46 -5.15 -1.85
C SER A 253 149.71 -4.38 -2.26
N ALA A 254 149.57 -3.18 -2.83
CA ALA A 254 150.68 -2.27 -3.13
C ALA A 254 151.39 -1.80 -1.84
N LEU A 255 150.63 -1.29 -0.86
CA LEU A 255 151.16 -0.91 0.45
C LEU A 255 151.90 -2.06 1.15
N LYS A 256 151.43 -3.31 0.98
CA LYS A 256 152.08 -4.51 1.53
C LYS A 256 153.39 -4.87 0.81
N ALA A 257 153.55 -4.48 -0.46
CA ALA A 257 154.81 -4.55 -1.18
C ALA A 257 155.78 -3.44 -0.74
N ASP A 258 155.31 -2.20 -0.57
CA ASP A 258 156.14 -1.11 -0.03
C ASP A 258 156.64 -1.42 1.39
N LEU A 259 155.81 -2.02 2.23
CA LEU A 259 156.19 -2.49 3.57
C LEU A 259 157.29 -3.56 3.53
N SER A 260 157.34 -4.40 2.49
CA SER A 260 158.43 -5.39 2.32
C SER A 260 159.74 -4.73 1.85
N LYS A 261 159.66 -3.63 1.10
CA LYS A 261 160.81 -2.81 0.70
C LYS A 261 161.41 -2.05 1.88
N VAL A 262 160.60 -1.35 2.67
CA VAL A 262 161.04 -0.64 3.90
C VAL A 262 161.68 -1.61 4.89
N ARG A 263 161.16 -2.84 5.00
CA ARG A 263 161.75 -3.90 5.84
C ARG A 263 163.15 -4.30 5.39
N LEU A 264 163.46 -4.23 4.10
CA LEU A 264 164.75 -4.58 3.51
C LEU A 264 165.78 -3.44 3.70
N GLU A 265 165.32 -2.19 3.64
CA GLU A 265 166.12 -1.01 3.99
C GLU A 265 166.47 -0.99 5.49
N LEU A 266 165.56 -1.40 6.38
CA LEU A 266 165.79 -1.48 7.83
C LEU A 266 166.90 -2.49 8.23
N GLU A 267 167.04 -3.60 7.49
CA GLU A 267 168.06 -4.62 7.74
C GLU A 267 169.48 -4.06 7.51
N THR A 268 169.65 -3.05 6.64
CA THR A 268 170.95 -2.43 6.33
C THR A 268 171.44 -1.43 7.38
N VAL A 269 170.54 -0.76 8.11
CA VAL A 269 170.90 0.19 9.18
C VAL A 269 171.47 -0.53 10.42
N ARG A 270 171.17 -1.82 10.59
CA ARG A 270 171.52 -2.61 11.78
C ARG A 270 173.01 -2.96 11.92
N ARG A 271 173.87 -2.59 10.97
CA ARG A 271 175.25 -3.10 10.88
C ARG A 271 176.34 -2.15 11.41
N ASP A 272 176.03 -0.88 11.64
CA ASP A 272 176.97 0.14 12.13
C ASP A 272 176.38 0.94 13.31
N GLY A 273 177.25 1.47 14.18
CA GLY A 273 176.91 2.58 15.10
C GLY A 273 176.43 2.24 16.53
N PRO A 274 177.19 1.51 17.36
CA PRO A 274 176.94 1.46 18.81
C PRO A 274 177.25 2.81 19.48
N ALA A 275 176.26 3.73 19.50
CA ALA A 275 176.45 5.10 19.99
C ALA A 275 175.16 5.81 20.51
N VAL A 276 174.14 5.07 20.98
CA VAL A 276 172.85 5.65 21.44
C VAL A 276 172.41 5.08 22.81
N GLU A 277 173.36 4.83 23.71
CA GLU A 277 173.07 4.26 25.04
C GLU A 277 172.58 5.32 26.06
N ASP A 278 172.83 6.61 25.79
CA ASP A 278 172.50 7.73 26.70
C ASP A 278 171.04 8.21 26.67
N HIS A 279 170.24 7.88 25.65
CA HIS A 279 168.86 8.41 25.54
C HIS A 279 167.80 7.58 26.29
N LEU A 280 168.24 6.61 27.11
CA LEU A 280 167.38 5.72 27.91
C LEU A 280 166.74 6.38 29.16
N LYS A 281 166.67 7.72 29.22
CA LYS A 281 166.24 8.49 30.41
C LYS A 281 165.18 9.57 30.18
N SER A 282 164.81 9.89 28.93
CA SER A 282 164.01 11.11 28.63
C SER A 282 162.51 10.88 28.35
N LEU A 283 162.01 9.65 28.33
CA LEU A 283 160.62 9.32 27.98
C LEU A 283 159.90 8.49 29.05
N HIS A 284 160.32 8.61 30.31
CA HIS A 284 159.65 7.97 31.45
C HIS A 284 158.40 8.76 31.93
N ASP A 285 158.37 10.07 31.69
CA ASP A 285 157.40 10.99 32.32
C ASP A 285 156.04 11.11 31.61
N GLN A 286 155.81 10.42 30.49
CA GLN A 286 154.62 10.61 29.64
C GLN A 286 153.53 9.53 29.76
N ILE A 287 153.42 8.89 30.94
CA ILE A 287 152.37 7.91 31.28
C ILE A 287 151.26 8.50 32.19
N ALA A 288 151.46 9.69 32.76
CA ALA A 288 150.77 10.11 33.99
C ALA A 288 149.38 10.78 33.87
N GLN A 289 148.66 10.77 32.73
CA GLN A 289 147.48 11.63 32.53
C GLN A 289 146.26 11.02 31.78
N ALA A 290 145.91 9.73 31.96
CA ALA A 290 144.78 9.13 31.23
C ALA A 290 143.82 8.19 32.01
N GLU A 291 143.92 8.05 33.33
CA GLU A 291 143.15 7.02 34.08
C GLU A 291 142.10 7.56 35.08
N GLU A 292 141.85 8.88 35.13
CA GLU A 292 140.99 9.49 36.16
C GLU A 292 139.56 9.85 35.68
N ARG A 293 138.74 8.83 35.31
CA ARG A 293 137.26 8.93 35.38
C ARG A 293 136.48 7.60 35.26
N ALA A 294 136.45 6.86 36.37
CA ALA A 294 135.23 6.17 36.80
C ALA A 294 134.16 7.24 37.20
N GLY A 295 132.87 6.95 37.40
CA GLY A 295 132.10 5.71 37.38
C GLY A 295 130.82 5.88 38.24
N ASN A 296 130.11 4.78 38.50
CA ASN A 296 129.02 4.63 39.49
C ASN A 296 127.69 5.39 39.26
N SER A 297 126.62 4.62 39.06
CA SER A 297 125.30 4.88 39.68
C SER A 297 124.58 3.55 39.88
N ALA A 298 124.34 3.17 41.13
CA ALA A 298 123.60 1.96 41.50
C ALA A 298 122.63 2.28 42.64
N VAL A 299 121.60 1.42 42.80
CA VAL A 299 120.55 1.50 43.83
C VAL A 299 119.52 2.63 43.63
N GLU A 300 118.32 2.26 43.19
CA GLU A 300 117.20 2.19 44.14
C GLU A 300 116.21 1.08 43.73
N LEU A 301 115.80 0.25 44.70
CA LEU A 301 114.99 -0.96 44.50
C LEU A 301 114.31 -1.35 45.82
N ASP A 302 113.25 -0.64 46.22
CA ASP A 302 112.44 -1.04 47.40
C ASP A 302 111.04 -0.37 47.48
N ARG A 303 110.21 -0.42 46.41
CA ARG A 303 108.91 0.30 46.45
C ARG A 303 107.70 -0.16 45.61
N VAL A 304 107.70 -1.36 45.01
CA VAL A 304 106.57 -1.80 44.13
C VAL A 304 106.06 -3.22 44.44
N SER A 305 106.14 -3.66 45.70
CA SER A 305 105.67 -4.99 46.12
C SER A 305 104.21 -5.03 46.60
N ASP A 306 103.67 -3.90 47.11
CA ASP A 306 102.46 -3.93 47.96
C ASP A 306 101.11 -3.79 47.22
N GLU A 307 101.09 -3.33 45.97
CA GLU A 307 99.82 -2.94 45.32
C GLU A 307 99.03 -4.13 44.72
N ASN A 308 99.63 -5.33 44.67
CA ASN A 308 99.03 -6.54 44.09
C ASN A 308 97.85 -7.13 44.90
N THR A 309 97.49 -6.53 46.04
CA THR A 309 96.40 -7.02 46.91
C THR A 309 95.01 -6.50 46.54
N ARG A 310 94.90 -5.45 45.71
CA ARG A 310 93.64 -4.73 45.47
C ARG A 310 92.65 -5.40 44.49
N LEU A 311 93.10 -6.36 43.67
CA LEU A 311 92.27 -6.95 42.59
C LEU A 311 91.32 -8.08 43.03
N ARG A 312 91.33 -8.52 44.29
CA ARG A 312 90.51 -9.66 44.78
C ARG A 312 89.10 -9.33 45.25
N LYS A 313 88.60 -8.09 45.08
CA LYS A 313 87.33 -7.61 45.66
C LYS A 313 86.14 -7.43 44.71
N HIS A 314 86.21 -7.95 43.48
CA HIS A 314 85.15 -7.77 42.47
C HIS A 314 84.56 -9.08 41.87
N ALA A 315 84.81 -10.23 42.51
CA ALA A 315 84.33 -11.54 42.03
C ALA A 315 83.06 -12.08 42.73
N GLU A 316 82.62 -11.45 43.83
CA GLU A 316 81.50 -11.95 44.66
C GLU A 316 80.13 -11.33 44.30
N GLN A 317 80.07 -10.37 43.37
CA GLN A 317 78.82 -9.73 42.93
C GLN A 317 78.05 -10.54 41.87
N LEU A 318 78.09 -11.87 41.97
CA LEU A 318 77.33 -12.83 41.17
C LEU A 318 76.43 -13.74 42.02
N GLU A 319 76.40 -13.54 43.34
CA GLU A 319 75.53 -14.27 44.28
C GLU A 319 74.11 -13.64 44.39
N GLN A 320 73.68 -12.90 43.36
CA GLN A 320 72.44 -12.11 43.37
C GLN A 320 71.19 -12.88 42.85
N ASP A 321 71.34 -14.15 42.48
CA ASP A 321 70.29 -14.99 41.87
C ASP A 321 69.54 -15.92 42.86
N TYR A 322 69.82 -15.84 44.17
CA TYR A 322 69.23 -16.77 45.17
C TYR A 322 67.80 -16.40 45.63
N ASP A 323 67.32 -15.19 45.36
CA ASP A 323 66.02 -14.68 45.83
C ASP A 323 64.78 -15.44 45.28
N SER A 324 64.97 -16.34 44.30
CA SER A 324 63.88 -17.03 43.60
C SER A 324 63.33 -18.31 44.27
N LEU A 325 63.81 -18.68 45.47
CA LEU A 325 63.49 -19.97 46.10
C LEU A 325 62.82 -19.91 47.50
N GLN A 326 62.71 -18.74 48.13
CA GLN A 326 62.27 -18.61 49.54
C GLN A 326 60.77 -18.32 49.74
N GLN A 327 59.89 -18.82 48.85
CA GLN A 327 58.45 -18.47 48.86
C GLN A 327 57.48 -19.67 49.00
N ALA A 328 57.97 -20.84 49.43
CA ALA A 328 57.22 -22.11 49.33
C ALA A 328 57.08 -22.93 50.64
N LEU A 329 57.31 -22.35 51.82
CA LEU A 329 57.15 -23.06 53.11
C LEU A 329 56.43 -22.26 54.21
N GLU A 330 55.85 -23.02 55.15
CA GLU A 330 55.34 -22.63 56.48
C GLU A 330 54.03 -21.79 56.56
N GLN A 331 52.92 -22.53 56.57
CA GLN A 331 51.63 -22.12 57.15
C GLN A 331 51.51 -22.55 58.63
N ARG A 332 50.50 -21.99 59.33
CA ARG A 332 49.94 -22.35 60.67
C ARG A 332 50.65 -21.69 61.89
N THR A 333 49.97 -21.11 62.90
CA THR A 333 48.52 -20.93 63.18
C THR A 333 48.22 -19.52 63.81
N THR A 334 47.35 -19.16 64.78
CA THR A 334 46.51 -19.89 65.77
C THR A 334 45.31 -19.07 66.32
N THR A 335 44.08 -19.44 65.93
CA THR A 335 42.78 -19.35 66.67
C THR A 335 42.15 -18.02 67.19
N ARG A 336 40.80 -17.97 67.03
CA ARG A 336 39.73 -17.43 67.93
C ARG A 336 39.49 -15.91 68.07
N SER A 337 38.23 -15.45 67.82
CA SER A 337 37.18 -15.37 68.87
C SER A 337 35.78 -14.91 68.39
N SER A 338 34.73 -15.48 69.01
CA SER A 338 33.33 -15.02 69.17
C SER A 338 32.35 -14.87 67.99
N GLU A 339 31.36 -15.77 67.92
CA GLU A 339 29.96 -15.49 67.52
C GLU A 339 29.02 -16.45 68.27
N SER A 340 28.07 -15.94 69.09
CA SER A 340 27.41 -16.73 70.15
C SER A 340 25.88 -16.57 70.26
N THR A 341 25.21 -16.17 69.18
CA THR A 341 23.83 -15.63 69.20
C THR A 341 22.74 -16.55 68.62
N SER A 342 23.09 -17.61 67.87
CA SER A 342 22.13 -18.37 67.05
C SER A 342 21.24 -19.36 67.81
N LEU A 343 21.80 -20.16 68.73
CA LEU A 343 21.16 -21.38 69.25
C LEU A 343 20.04 -21.19 70.29
N ARG A 344 19.77 -19.96 70.78
CA ARG A 344 18.77 -19.71 71.84
C ARG A 344 17.32 -19.71 71.37
N ARG A 345 17.06 -19.47 70.07
CA ARG A 345 15.69 -19.21 69.55
C ARG A 345 14.84 -20.46 69.29
N GLU A 346 15.45 -21.61 69.02
CA GLU A 346 14.70 -22.77 68.48
C GLU A 346 13.87 -23.53 69.54
N ARG A 347 14.37 -23.65 70.78
CA ARG A 347 13.80 -24.55 71.80
C ARG A 347 12.46 -24.09 72.39
N LEU A 348 12.16 -22.79 72.38
CA LEU A 348 10.91 -22.23 72.94
C LEU A 348 9.65 -22.59 72.11
N ASN A 349 9.80 -22.88 70.82
CA ASN A 349 8.68 -22.98 69.88
C ASN A 349 7.93 -24.33 69.88
N ARG A 350 8.36 -25.32 70.70
CA ARG A 350 7.76 -26.67 70.73
C ARG A 350 6.76 -26.86 71.88
N VAL A 351 7.08 -26.41 73.11
CA VAL A 351 6.24 -26.63 74.31
C VAL A 351 4.89 -25.91 74.22
N ARG A 352 4.85 -24.69 73.66
CA ARG A 352 3.64 -23.84 73.57
C ARG A 352 2.50 -24.45 72.72
N ARG A 353 2.75 -25.52 71.97
CA ARG A 353 1.76 -26.17 71.08
C ARG A 353 0.90 -27.23 71.77
N ALA A 354 1.38 -27.82 72.88
CA ALA A 354 0.74 -28.99 73.49
C ALA A 354 -0.42 -28.66 74.45
N LEU A 355 -0.52 -27.42 74.91
CA LEU A 355 -1.42 -27.03 76.01
C LEU A 355 -2.78 -26.46 75.53
N ASN A 356 -2.83 -25.89 74.32
CA ASN A 356 -4.05 -25.28 73.77
C ASN A 356 -5.12 -26.32 73.39
N SER A 357 -4.70 -27.50 72.89
CA SER A 357 -5.60 -28.47 72.23
C SER A 357 -6.57 -29.24 73.14
N LYS A 358 -6.62 -28.89 74.43
CA LYS A 358 -7.60 -29.40 75.39
C LYS A 358 -8.59 -28.34 75.88
N HIS A 359 -8.34 -27.05 75.65
CA HIS A 359 -9.32 -26.00 75.93
C HIS A 359 -10.35 -25.87 74.80
N GLU A 360 -9.93 -26.11 73.55
CA GLU A 360 -10.79 -26.13 72.36
C GLU A 360 -12.02 -27.05 72.53
N LYS A 361 -11.84 -28.24 73.11
CA LYS A 361 -12.86 -29.30 73.09
C LYS A 361 -14.08 -29.09 73.99
N LEU A 362 -14.01 -28.15 74.95
CA LEU A 362 -15.17 -27.79 75.79
C LEU A 362 -15.91 -26.56 75.23
N ASN A 363 -15.20 -25.61 74.63
CA ASN A 363 -15.82 -24.54 73.87
C ASN A 363 -16.59 -25.10 72.67
N GLN A 364 -16.01 -26.04 71.93
CA GLN A 364 -16.63 -26.70 70.77
C GLN A 364 -18.05 -27.26 71.03
N ALA A 365 -18.35 -27.71 72.25
CA ALA A 365 -19.68 -28.25 72.60
C ALA A 365 -20.73 -27.15 72.88
N THR A 366 -20.32 -26.00 73.40
CA THR A 366 -21.21 -24.84 73.63
C THR A 366 -21.31 -23.94 72.39
N GLU A 367 -20.24 -23.84 71.61
CA GLU A 367 -20.24 -23.34 70.24
C GLU A 367 -21.26 -24.12 69.39
N LEU A 368 -21.26 -25.46 69.41
CA LEU A 368 -22.19 -26.26 68.59
C LEU A 368 -23.69 -25.98 68.81
N LEU A 369 -24.11 -25.56 70.01
CA LEU A 369 -25.51 -25.17 70.28
C LEU A 369 -25.78 -23.72 69.86
N ARG A 370 -24.82 -22.83 70.07
CA ARG A 370 -24.88 -21.45 69.57
C ARG A 370 -24.90 -21.42 68.03
N ASP A 371 -24.05 -22.22 67.40
CA ASP A 371 -23.97 -22.45 65.95
C ASP A 371 -25.30 -22.91 65.38
N ARG A 372 -26.07 -23.77 66.06
CA ARG A 372 -27.39 -24.21 65.59
C ARG A 372 -28.40 -23.06 65.54
N TYR A 373 -28.40 -22.19 66.55
CA TYR A 373 -29.25 -20.99 66.56
C TYR A 373 -28.78 -19.96 65.53
N GLU A 374 -27.48 -19.67 65.51
CA GLU A 374 -26.90 -18.78 64.52
C GLU A 374 -27.05 -19.33 63.09
N GLN A 375 -27.11 -20.65 62.87
CA GLN A 375 -27.39 -21.25 61.55
C GLN A 375 -28.83 -20.98 61.11
N ALA A 376 -29.82 -21.07 62.00
CA ALA A 376 -31.21 -20.72 61.68
C ALA A 376 -31.34 -19.23 61.31
N GLU A 377 -30.71 -18.35 62.09
CA GLU A 377 -30.68 -16.91 61.82
C GLU A 377 -29.89 -16.59 60.53
N LYS A 378 -28.73 -17.23 60.32
CA LYS A 378 -27.95 -17.14 59.07
C LYS A 378 -28.75 -17.62 57.86
N ILE A 379 -29.63 -18.61 57.98
CA ILE A 379 -30.50 -19.07 56.87
C ILE A 379 -31.59 -18.04 56.54
N LEU A 380 -32.20 -17.40 57.54
CA LEU A 380 -33.16 -16.31 57.31
C LEU A 380 -32.48 -15.09 56.70
N TYR A 381 -31.34 -14.68 57.26
CA TYR A 381 -30.51 -13.60 56.71
C TYR A 381 -30.02 -13.92 55.29
N GLN A 382 -29.63 -15.16 55.00
CA GLN A 382 -29.28 -15.62 53.65
C GLN A 382 -30.46 -15.53 52.69
N ARG A 383 -31.69 -15.87 53.12
CA ARG A 383 -32.88 -15.76 52.26
C ARG A 383 -33.15 -14.31 51.86
N ASP A 384 -33.08 -13.37 52.78
CA ASP A 384 -33.30 -11.95 52.46
C ASP A 384 -32.10 -11.30 51.78
N ALA A 385 -30.87 -11.73 52.09
CA ALA A 385 -29.67 -11.37 51.32
C ALA A 385 -29.76 -11.90 49.88
N VAL A 386 -30.29 -13.10 49.64
CA VAL A 386 -30.52 -13.64 48.29
C VAL A 386 -31.64 -12.88 47.56
N LYS A 387 -32.74 -12.50 48.24
CA LYS A 387 -33.76 -11.61 47.65
C LYS A 387 -33.16 -10.25 47.27
N LYS A 388 -32.35 -9.66 48.15
CA LYS A 388 -31.67 -8.38 47.90
C LYS A 388 -30.66 -8.49 46.76
N ALA A 389 -29.80 -9.51 46.78
CA ALA A 389 -28.85 -9.81 45.71
C ALA A 389 -29.55 -10.08 44.38
N LYS A 390 -30.72 -10.76 44.35
CA LYS A 390 -31.51 -10.94 43.12
C LYS A 390 -32.03 -9.60 42.57
N LYS A 391 -32.49 -8.68 43.44
CA LYS A 391 -32.89 -7.32 43.03
C LYS A 391 -31.68 -6.49 42.56
N GLU A 392 -30.54 -6.58 43.22
CA GLU A 392 -29.32 -5.88 42.84
C GLU A 392 -28.72 -6.43 41.54
N VAL A 393 -28.73 -7.76 41.33
CA VAL A 393 -28.36 -8.40 40.06
C VAL A 393 -29.31 -8.00 38.93
N ALA A 394 -30.64 -7.94 39.18
CA ALA A 394 -31.58 -7.46 38.17
C ALA A 394 -31.33 -5.98 37.80
N ALA A 395 -31.11 -5.10 38.79
CA ALA A 395 -30.79 -3.70 38.55
C ALA A 395 -29.42 -3.50 37.88
N LEU A 396 -28.44 -4.38 38.16
CA LEU A 396 -27.16 -4.42 37.48
C LEU A 396 -27.29 -4.95 36.04
N GLN A 397 -28.10 -5.98 35.80
CA GLN A 397 -28.42 -6.49 34.46
C GLN A 397 -29.12 -5.42 33.62
N GLU A 398 -30.09 -4.68 34.17
CA GLU A 398 -30.73 -3.56 33.48
C GLU A 398 -29.73 -2.44 33.16
N ARG A 399 -28.90 -2.03 34.14
CA ARG A 399 -27.84 -1.03 33.92
C ARG A 399 -26.79 -1.51 32.91
N LEU A 400 -26.47 -2.81 32.87
CA LEU A 400 -25.58 -3.41 31.88
C LEU A 400 -26.23 -3.48 30.50
N ALA A 401 -27.53 -3.79 30.40
CA ALA A 401 -28.29 -3.76 29.16
C ALA A 401 -28.39 -2.34 28.59
N GLN A 402 -28.72 -1.34 29.42
CA GLN A 402 -28.72 0.07 29.03
C GLN A 402 -27.32 0.56 28.60
N ARG A 403 -26.24 0.14 29.30
CA ARG A 403 -24.86 0.43 28.90
C ARG A 403 -24.47 -0.27 27.59
N ALA A 404 -24.88 -1.52 27.40
CA ALA A 404 -24.63 -2.30 26.18
C ALA A 404 -25.40 -1.76 24.97
N ALA A 405 -26.63 -1.26 25.16
CA ALA A 405 -27.39 -0.59 24.10
C ALA A 405 -26.68 0.71 23.67
N ARG A 406 -26.22 1.53 24.63
CA ARG A 406 -25.46 2.76 24.36
C ARG A 406 -24.11 2.47 23.69
N SER A 407 -23.35 1.46 24.13
CA SER A 407 -22.06 1.12 23.52
C SER A 407 -22.21 0.51 22.13
N LYS A 408 -23.21 -0.36 21.89
CA LYS A 408 -23.52 -0.89 20.54
C LYS A 408 -23.88 0.23 19.56
N SER A 409 -24.68 1.21 20.00
CA SER A 409 -25.05 2.37 19.18
C SER A 409 -23.84 3.24 18.83
N PHE A 410 -22.98 3.53 19.82
CA PHE A 410 -21.76 4.31 19.58
C PHE A 410 -20.77 3.57 18.66
N ALA A 411 -20.58 2.26 18.87
CA ALA A 411 -19.74 1.43 18.01
C ALA A 411 -20.25 1.42 16.56
N PHE A 412 -21.56 1.31 16.33
CA PHE A 412 -22.14 1.37 14.98
C PHE A 412 -21.85 2.71 14.29
N VAL A 413 -22.04 3.84 14.99
CA VAL A 413 -21.70 5.18 14.45
C VAL A 413 -20.20 5.29 14.14
N PHE A 414 -19.33 4.80 15.03
CA PHE A 414 -17.89 4.80 14.80
C PHE A 414 -17.49 3.97 13.58
N TYR A 415 -18.02 2.74 13.44
CA TYR A 415 -17.76 1.90 12.27
C TYR A 415 -18.32 2.51 10.97
N PHE A 416 -19.47 3.20 11.02
CA PHE A 416 -20.02 3.90 9.87
C PHE A 416 -19.15 5.09 9.44
N VAL A 417 -18.66 5.90 10.39
CA VAL A 417 -17.73 7.00 10.09
C VAL A 417 -16.38 6.47 9.58
N ALA A 418 -15.85 5.39 10.17
CA ALA A 418 -14.63 4.74 9.68
C ALA A 418 -14.82 4.16 8.26
N MET A 419 -15.97 3.54 7.99
CA MET A 419 -16.34 3.06 6.65
C MET A 419 -16.40 4.21 5.63
N LEU A 420 -17.00 5.36 5.99
CA LEU A 420 -17.02 6.54 5.13
C LEU A 420 -15.61 7.09 4.89
N GLY A 421 -14.73 7.12 5.89
CA GLY A 421 -13.32 7.49 5.72
C GLY A 421 -12.57 6.56 4.75
N ILE A 422 -12.81 5.26 4.84
CA ILE A 422 -12.26 4.26 3.90
C ILE A 422 -12.84 4.45 2.49
N LEU A 423 -14.15 4.67 2.35
CA LEU A 423 -14.79 4.98 1.06
C LEU A 423 -14.23 6.27 0.43
N ALA A 424 -13.95 7.31 1.23
CA ALA A 424 -13.33 8.53 0.75
C ALA A 424 -11.91 8.27 0.20
N GLY A 425 -11.06 7.56 0.96
CA GLY A 425 -9.71 7.19 0.50
C GLY A 425 -9.72 6.29 -0.75
N ILE A 426 -10.65 5.35 -0.85
CA ILE A 426 -10.84 4.53 -2.05
C ILE A 426 -11.33 5.40 -3.21
N SER A 427 -12.31 6.28 -3.02
CA SER A 427 -12.82 7.17 -4.08
C SER A 427 -11.71 8.08 -4.66
N TRP A 428 -10.81 8.58 -3.81
CA TRP A 428 -9.67 9.39 -4.21
C TRP A 428 -8.64 8.60 -5.01
N THR A 429 -8.28 7.39 -4.56
CA THR A 429 -7.33 6.52 -5.28
C THR A 429 -7.91 5.95 -6.59
N VAL A 430 -9.22 5.75 -6.67
CA VAL A 430 -9.94 5.40 -7.90
C VAL A 430 -9.96 6.58 -8.87
N ALA A 431 -10.36 7.78 -8.43
CA ALA A 431 -10.33 8.99 -9.26
C ALA A 431 -8.93 9.26 -9.83
N ASN A 432 -7.90 9.12 -9.00
CA ASN A 432 -6.49 9.25 -9.41
C ASN A 432 -6.07 8.27 -10.53
N LYS A 433 -6.68 7.07 -10.62
CA LYS A 433 -6.39 6.09 -11.67
C LYS A 433 -7.20 6.27 -12.96
N PHE A 434 -8.45 6.73 -12.86
CA PHE A 434 -9.36 6.80 -14.01
C PHE A 434 -9.34 8.14 -14.76
N ILE A 435 -8.76 9.19 -14.17
CA ILE A 435 -8.74 10.53 -14.74
C ILE A 435 -7.28 10.92 -15.03
N PRO A 436 -6.84 10.89 -16.30
CA PRO A 436 -5.50 11.31 -16.65
C PRO A 436 -5.36 12.82 -16.39
N GLN A 437 -4.44 13.21 -15.51
CA GLN A 437 -4.17 14.62 -15.26
C GLN A 437 -3.44 15.26 -16.44
N GLN A 438 -3.92 16.42 -16.85
CA GLN A 438 -3.26 17.27 -17.84
C GLN A 438 -2.22 18.17 -17.16
N TYR A 439 -0.99 18.13 -17.67
CA TYR A 439 0.13 18.97 -17.25
C TYR A 439 0.65 19.77 -18.44
N VAL A 440 1.17 20.98 -18.20
CA VAL A 440 2.01 21.68 -19.19
C VAL A 440 3.46 21.22 -19.01
N ALA A 441 4.12 20.80 -20.09
CA ALA A 441 5.58 20.84 -20.20
C ALA A 441 6.00 22.08 -20.98
N THR A 442 7.03 22.78 -20.52
CA THR A 442 7.51 24.02 -21.15
C THR A 442 8.99 23.94 -21.49
N SER A 443 9.37 24.33 -22.71
CA SER A 443 10.76 24.35 -23.17
C SER A 443 11.05 25.57 -24.02
N LEU A 444 12.19 26.21 -23.79
CA LEU A 444 12.60 27.45 -24.46
C LEU A 444 13.81 27.16 -25.35
N LEU A 445 13.66 27.43 -26.64
CA LEU A 445 14.75 27.51 -27.60
C LEU A 445 15.22 28.96 -27.78
N ALA A 446 16.50 29.12 -28.12
CA ALA A 446 17.09 30.40 -28.47
C ALA A 446 18.03 30.28 -29.69
N ALA A 447 18.20 31.38 -30.40
CA ALA A 447 19.25 31.57 -31.39
C ALA A 447 20.62 31.70 -30.70
N GLU A 448 21.57 30.83 -31.08
CA GLU A 448 22.97 30.92 -30.68
C GLU A 448 23.81 31.50 -31.83
N SER A 449 24.54 32.58 -31.53
CA SER A 449 25.33 33.31 -32.51
C SER A 449 26.75 32.77 -32.72
N ARG A 450 27.25 31.91 -31.82
CA ARG A 450 28.63 31.38 -31.80
C ARG A 450 29.73 32.45 -31.92
N GLY A 451 29.53 33.60 -31.28
CA GLY A 451 30.57 34.63 -31.12
C GLY A 451 30.46 35.86 -32.03
N ARG A 452 29.55 35.88 -33.02
CA ARG A 452 29.10 37.15 -33.63
C ARG A 452 27.95 37.76 -32.83
N THR A 453 27.64 39.03 -33.09
CA THR A 453 26.31 39.58 -32.78
C THR A 453 25.32 39.12 -33.86
N LEU A 454 24.08 38.83 -33.47
CA LEU A 454 22.96 38.66 -34.40
C LEU A 454 22.24 40.01 -34.51
N THR A 455 21.81 40.36 -35.72
CA THR A 455 20.97 41.54 -35.95
C THR A 455 19.51 41.20 -35.67
N ASP A 456 18.67 42.20 -35.39
CA ASP A 456 17.22 42.00 -35.22
C ASP A 456 16.60 41.35 -36.47
N THR A 457 17.13 41.66 -37.65
CA THR A 457 16.81 40.99 -38.92
C THR A 457 17.18 39.51 -38.95
N ASP A 458 18.31 39.10 -38.36
CA ASP A 458 18.67 37.68 -38.23
C ASP A 458 17.73 36.97 -37.26
N LEU A 459 17.41 37.59 -36.12
CA LEU A 459 16.50 37.04 -35.10
C LEU A 459 15.08 36.86 -35.66
N ALA A 460 14.56 37.86 -36.37
CA ALA A 460 13.25 37.78 -37.03
C ALA A 460 13.21 36.72 -38.15
N ASN A 461 14.29 36.57 -38.93
CA ASN A 461 14.38 35.54 -39.97
C ASN A 461 14.50 34.12 -39.36
N TRP A 462 15.32 33.97 -38.31
CA TRP A 462 15.41 32.74 -37.51
C TRP A 462 14.03 32.33 -36.99
N GLN A 463 13.27 33.27 -36.41
CA GLN A 463 11.97 33.00 -35.80
C GLN A 463 10.90 32.64 -36.84
N ARG A 464 10.84 33.36 -37.96
CA ARG A 464 9.97 33.03 -39.11
C ARG A 464 10.26 31.62 -39.64
N TYR A 465 11.53 31.28 -39.83
CA TYR A 465 11.94 29.94 -40.27
C TYR A 465 11.46 28.87 -39.29
N HIS A 466 11.74 29.02 -38.00
CA HIS A 466 11.39 28.02 -36.99
C HIS A 466 9.88 27.84 -36.83
N ASN A 467 9.09 28.93 -36.87
CA ASN A 467 7.63 28.85 -36.83
C ASN A 467 7.07 28.12 -38.07
N SER A 468 7.67 28.32 -39.26
CA SER A 468 7.29 27.55 -40.46
C SER A 468 7.74 26.08 -40.40
N LEU A 469 8.89 25.79 -39.78
CA LEU A 469 9.41 24.43 -39.62
C LEU A 469 8.55 23.60 -38.68
N ALA A 470 8.04 24.19 -37.59
CA ALA A 470 7.28 23.46 -36.56
C ALA A 470 5.96 22.89 -37.11
N LEU A 471 5.41 23.54 -38.13
CA LEU A 471 4.16 23.16 -38.81
C LEU A 471 4.41 22.40 -40.13
N SER A 472 5.67 22.12 -40.52
CA SER A 472 5.95 21.52 -41.83
C SER A 472 5.75 19.99 -41.81
N PRO A 473 5.04 19.39 -42.80
CA PRO A 473 4.76 17.96 -42.81
C PRO A 473 6.02 17.08 -42.72
N GLU A 474 7.10 17.43 -43.43
CA GLU A 474 8.39 16.73 -43.37
C GLU A 474 8.96 16.65 -41.94
N PHE A 475 8.81 17.73 -41.17
CA PHE A 475 9.28 17.76 -39.79
C PHE A 475 8.39 16.89 -38.90
N ILE A 476 7.07 16.88 -39.11
CA ILE A 476 6.16 15.98 -38.38
C ILE A 476 6.47 14.51 -38.69
N GLU A 477 6.81 14.14 -39.93
CA GLU A 477 7.27 12.78 -40.27
C GLU A 477 8.57 12.40 -39.56
N PHE A 478 9.55 13.31 -39.53
CA PHE A 478 10.80 13.12 -38.82
C PHE A 478 10.61 13.02 -37.30
N ALA A 479 9.73 13.85 -36.72
CA ALA A 479 9.37 13.82 -35.32
C ALA A 479 8.63 12.54 -34.94
N ALA A 480 7.65 12.10 -35.73
CA ALA A 480 6.94 10.84 -35.53
C ALA A 480 7.89 9.63 -35.59
N THR A 481 8.87 9.64 -36.50
CA THR A 481 9.95 8.65 -36.56
C THR A 481 10.82 8.65 -35.28
N ARG A 482 11.02 9.80 -34.62
CA ARG A 482 11.71 9.91 -33.33
C ARG A 482 10.84 9.43 -32.17
N MET A 483 9.53 9.73 -32.19
CA MET A 483 8.54 9.23 -31.21
C MET A 483 8.44 7.69 -31.23
N ALA A 484 8.39 7.10 -32.42
CA ALA A 484 8.40 5.65 -32.62
C ALA A 484 9.63 4.99 -31.98
N ARG A 485 10.84 5.54 -32.21
CA ARG A 485 12.11 5.06 -31.61
C ARG A 485 12.18 5.26 -30.09
N LYS A 486 11.28 6.03 -29.50
CA LYS A 486 11.13 6.23 -28.05
C LYS A 486 10.00 5.40 -27.43
N GLY A 487 9.30 4.58 -28.22
CA GLY A 487 8.20 3.73 -27.75
C GLY A 487 6.83 4.43 -27.67
N TYR A 488 6.69 5.65 -28.18
CA TYR A 488 5.39 6.34 -28.24
C TYR A 488 4.60 5.89 -29.48
N GLU A 489 4.09 4.65 -29.44
CA GLU A 489 3.37 4.03 -30.56
C GLU A 489 2.18 4.88 -31.05
N SER A 490 1.43 5.50 -30.13
CA SER A 490 0.30 6.40 -30.42
C SER A 490 0.70 7.76 -31.03
N LEU A 491 2.00 8.05 -31.12
CA LEU A 491 2.58 9.22 -31.78
C LEU A 491 3.59 8.83 -32.86
N SER A 492 3.63 7.55 -33.25
CA SER A 492 4.55 7.00 -34.25
C SER A 492 4.14 7.32 -35.69
N LYS A 493 2.84 7.60 -35.93
CA LYS A 493 2.33 7.97 -37.25
C LYS A 493 2.29 9.50 -37.40
N PRO A 494 2.69 10.06 -38.56
CA PRO A 494 2.73 11.51 -38.76
C PRO A 494 1.38 12.20 -38.56
N GLY A 495 0.28 11.60 -39.04
CA GLY A 495 -1.07 12.15 -38.86
C GLY A 495 -1.56 12.13 -37.41
N GLU A 496 -1.22 11.09 -36.64
CA GLU A 496 -1.58 10.99 -35.21
C GLU A 496 -0.79 12.00 -34.38
N LEU A 497 0.51 12.18 -34.68
CA LEU A 497 1.31 13.25 -34.07
C LEU A 497 0.81 14.64 -34.46
N SER A 498 0.45 14.88 -35.72
CA SER A 498 -0.07 16.18 -36.19
C SER A 498 -1.35 16.58 -35.44
N VAL A 499 -2.34 15.67 -35.36
CA VAL A 499 -3.60 15.92 -34.63
C VAL A 499 -3.39 16.04 -33.12
N TYR A 500 -2.40 15.31 -32.55
CA TYR A 500 -2.04 15.49 -31.15
C TYR A 500 -1.46 16.90 -30.90
N LEU A 501 -0.50 17.34 -31.70
CA LEU A 501 0.17 18.64 -31.52
C LEU A 501 -0.77 19.82 -31.79
N ASP A 502 -1.57 19.78 -32.85
CA ASP A 502 -2.61 20.80 -33.13
C ASP A 502 -3.55 21.05 -31.94
N LYS A 503 -3.85 19.99 -31.18
CA LYS A 503 -4.68 20.05 -29.98
C LYS A 503 -3.94 20.44 -28.69
N SER A 504 -2.61 20.32 -28.63
CA SER A 504 -1.87 20.33 -27.36
C SER A 504 -0.58 21.16 -27.30
N LEU A 505 -0.01 21.54 -28.43
CA LEU A 505 1.23 22.31 -28.52
C LEU A 505 0.91 23.77 -28.85
N ASP A 506 1.13 24.67 -27.90
CA ASP A 506 1.22 26.10 -28.17
C ASP A 506 2.69 26.49 -28.47
N ILE A 507 2.86 27.42 -29.40
CA ILE A 507 4.17 27.88 -29.90
C ILE A 507 4.21 29.40 -29.76
N ARG A 508 4.93 29.90 -28.76
CA ARG A 508 5.04 31.33 -28.48
C ARG A 508 6.45 31.82 -28.78
N SER A 509 6.59 33.11 -29.05
CA SER A 509 7.89 33.79 -29.18
C SER A 509 7.92 34.98 -28.20
N PRO A 510 8.32 34.77 -26.93
CA PRO A 510 8.22 35.80 -25.90
C PRO A 510 9.24 36.94 -26.08
N LEU A 511 10.34 36.67 -26.79
CA LEU A 511 11.38 37.62 -27.19
C LEU A 511 11.89 37.24 -28.58
N ASP A 512 12.32 38.22 -29.37
CA ASP A 512 12.90 37.97 -30.70
C ASP A 512 14.10 37.02 -30.62
N GLY A 513 14.15 36.04 -31.53
CA GLY A 513 15.18 34.99 -31.50
C GLY A 513 15.01 33.94 -30.40
N THR A 514 13.83 33.89 -29.75
CA THR A 514 13.44 32.80 -28.84
C THR A 514 12.08 32.23 -29.21
N ILE A 515 11.92 30.92 -29.00
CA ILE A 515 10.63 30.21 -29.16
C ILE A 515 10.40 29.34 -27.94
N GLU A 516 9.26 29.51 -27.29
CA GLU A 516 8.77 28.67 -26.21
C GLU A 516 7.71 27.71 -26.75
N PHE A 517 7.91 26.42 -26.48
CA PHE A 517 6.96 25.36 -26.73
C PHE A 517 6.27 24.98 -25.42
N GLU A 518 4.95 25.11 -25.36
CA GLU A 518 4.13 24.60 -24.26
C GLU A 518 3.32 23.40 -24.76
N LEU A 519 3.54 22.22 -24.17
CA LEU A 519 2.81 20.98 -24.52
C LEU A 519 1.89 20.56 -23.37
N VAL A 520 0.60 20.40 -23.66
CA VAL A 520 -0.42 19.92 -22.71
C VAL A 520 -0.64 18.41 -22.87
N GLY A 521 -0.27 17.60 -21.88
CA GLY A 521 -0.31 16.15 -22.00
C GLY A 521 -0.71 15.40 -20.73
N GLU A 522 -1.02 14.12 -20.91
CA GLU A 522 -1.44 13.22 -19.84
C GLU A 522 -0.24 12.67 -19.06
N GLY A 523 -0.11 13.07 -17.81
CA GLY A 523 1.00 12.70 -16.93
C GLY A 523 2.27 13.56 -17.14
N SER A 524 2.85 14.05 -16.05
CA SER A 524 3.96 15.02 -16.08
C SER A 524 5.19 14.49 -16.80
N ALA A 525 5.74 13.34 -16.38
CA ALA A 525 6.92 12.73 -16.99
C ALA A 525 6.71 12.44 -18.49
N ARG A 526 5.59 11.77 -18.85
CA ARG A 526 5.24 11.46 -20.25
C ARG A 526 5.17 12.73 -21.11
N THR A 527 4.57 13.81 -20.60
CA THR A 527 4.46 15.08 -21.34
C THR A 527 5.82 15.75 -21.52
N ALA A 528 6.67 15.75 -20.49
CA ALA A 528 8.03 16.27 -20.57
C ALA A 528 8.89 15.47 -21.57
N ASP A 529 8.82 14.14 -21.55
CA ASP A 529 9.60 13.29 -22.46
C ASP A 529 9.12 13.36 -23.92
N ILE A 530 7.81 13.50 -24.16
CA ILE A 530 7.27 13.78 -25.50
C ILE A 530 7.77 15.14 -25.99
N LEU A 531 7.65 16.20 -25.19
CA LEU A 531 8.16 17.52 -25.56
C LEU A 531 9.69 17.50 -25.78
N ASN A 532 10.45 16.73 -25.01
CA ASN A 532 11.89 16.53 -25.20
C ASN A 532 12.22 15.80 -26.49
N THR A 533 11.48 14.74 -26.82
CA THR A 533 11.64 14.02 -28.08
C THR A 533 11.32 14.93 -29.28
N PHE A 534 10.28 15.76 -29.17
CA PHE A 534 9.90 16.76 -30.17
C PHE A 534 10.93 17.88 -30.33
N VAL A 535 11.31 18.54 -29.23
CA VAL A 535 12.27 19.66 -29.21
C VAL A 535 13.66 19.21 -29.66
N SER A 536 14.12 18.02 -29.27
CA SER A 536 15.38 17.45 -29.75
C SER A 536 15.34 17.14 -31.26
N ALA A 537 14.23 16.61 -31.77
CA ALA A 537 14.03 16.41 -33.21
C ALA A 537 14.02 17.74 -33.97
N PHE A 538 13.30 18.74 -33.44
CA PHE A 538 13.21 20.08 -34.00
C PHE A 538 14.57 20.77 -34.06
N GLN A 539 15.31 20.78 -32.93
CA GLN A 539 16.67 21.31 -32.85
C GLN A 539 17.62 20.61 -33.84
N THR A 540 17.46 19.29 -34.05
CA THR A 540 18.24 18.53 -35.04
C THR A 540 17.95 19.01 -36.47
N ARG A 541 16.68 19.06 -36.88
CA ARG A 541 16.27 19.47 -38.24
C ARG A 541 16.60 20.95 -38.51
N ALA A 542 16.40 21.80 -37.51
CA ALA A 542 16.74 23.23 -37.55
C ALA A 542 18.23 23.49 -37.78
N ASN A 543 19.11 22.77 -37.06
CA ASN A 543 20.56 22.93 -37.20
C ASN A 543 21.11 22.29 -38.48
N GLN A 544 20.48 21.23 -39.00
CA GLN A 544 20.80 20.68 -40.32
C GLN A 544 20.53 21.71 -41.44
N ALA A 545 19.41 22.41 -41.38
CA ALA A 545 19.03 23.43 -42.36
C ALA A 545 19.76 24.79 -42.19
N ARG A 546 20.62 24.94 -41.17
CA ARG A 546 21.28 26.22 -40.82
C ARG A 546 22.12 26.78 -41.96
N GLU A 547 22.76 25.92 -42.75
CA GLU A 547 23.66 26.33 -43.84
C GLU A 547 22.90 26.84 -45.08
N LEU A 548 21.59 26.58 -45.16
CA LEU A 548 20.70 27.08 -46.20
C LEU A 548 19.94 28.36 -45.78
N ARG A 549 20.18 28.85 -44.55
CA ARG A 549 19.49 30.00 -43.96
C ARG A 549 20.38 31.23 -43.94
N THR A 550 19.84 32.36 -44.39
CA THR A 550 20.52 33.67 -44.39
C THR A 550 20.92 34.13 -42.99
N ASP A 551 20.13 33.82 -41.97
CA ASP A 551 20.43 34.18 -40.58
C ASP A 551 21.65 33.43 -40.02
N GLY A 552 21.91 32.20 -40.50
CA GLY A 552 23.03 31.33 -40.14
C GLY A 552 23.18 30.95 -38.65
N ALA A 553 22.21 31.26 -37.79
CA ALA A 553 22.32 31.06 -36.34
C ALA A 553 21.99 29.62 -35.94
N ALA A 554 22.73 29.09 -34.98
CA ALA A 554 22.44 27.78 -34.41
C ALA A 554 21.21 27.86 -33.49
N THR A 555 20.57 26.72 -33.23
CA THR A 555 19.41 26.62 -32.35
C THR A 555 19.79 25.80 -31.11
N ILE A 556 19.66 26.40 -29.92
CA ILE A 556 20.01 25.79 -28.63
C ILE A 556 18.80 25.67 -27.70
N VAL A 557 18.77 24.62 -26.88
CA VAL A 557 17.79 24.45 -25.81
C VAL A 557 18.24 25.28 -24.60
N LYS A 558 17.61 26.43 -24.39
CA LYS A 558 17.90 27.34 -23.26
C LYS A 558 17.20 26.91 -21.97
N LYS A 559 16.04 26.27 -22.07
CA LYS A 559 15.31 25.62 -20.97
C LYS A 559 14.88 24.23 -21.42
N GLN A 560 15.43 23.21 -20.77
CA GLN A 560 15.02 21.82 -21.01
C GLN A 560 13.52 21.65 -20.69
N PRO A 561 12.79 20.77 -21.42
CA PRO A 561 11.39 20.48 -21.13
C PRO A 561 11.19 20.01 -19.70
N ILE A 562 10.47 20.81 -18.91
CA ILE A 562 10.07 20.48 -17.55
C ILE A 562 8.55 20.60 -17.48
N ALA A 563 7.90 19.56 -16.97
CA ALA A 563 6.48 19.58 -16.64
C ALA A 563 6.26 20.36 -15.35
N ALA A 564 5.20 21.16 -15.29
CA ALA A 564 4.79 21.84 -14.06
C ALA A 564 4.44 20.81 -12.96
N ASP A 565 4.81 21.09 -11.71
CA ASP A 565 4.51 20.21 -10.56
C ASP A 565 3.01 20.05 -10.33
N ALA A 566 2.23 21.08 -10.67
CA ALA A 566 0.78 21.10 -10.58
C ALA A 566 0.11 20.78 -11.93
N PRO A 567 -1.01 20.03 -11.94
CA PRO A 567 -1.85 19.88 -13.12
C PRO A 567 -2.58 21.19 -13.45
N ILE A 568 -2.93 21.38 -14.73
CA ILE A 568 -3.70 22.55 -15.20
C ILE A 568 -5.11 22.52 -14.61
N HIS A 569 -5.72 21.33 -14.62
CA HIS A 569 -7.08 21.08 -14.17
C HIS A 569 -7.11 19.80 -13.33
N ASP A 570 -6.98 19.94 -12.01
CA ASP A 570 -7.29 18.85 -11.10
C ASP A 570 -8.82 18.70 -10.98
N SER A 571 -9.39 17.85 -11.84
CA SER A 571 -10.80 17.46 -11.75
C SER A 571 -11.06 16.31 -10.76
N ARG A 572 -10.01 15.72 -10.15
CA ARG A 572 -10.15 14.62 -9.19
C ARG A 572 -11.08 14.94 -8.02
N PRO A 573 -11.10 16.16 -7.41
CA PRO A 573 -12.04 16.46 -6.33
C PRO A 573 -13.51 16.30 -6.75
N VAL A 574 -13.85 16.68 -7.98
CA VAL A 574 -15.23 16.59 -8.51
C VAL A 574 -15.63 15.13 -8.71
N TYR A 575 -14.78 14.34 -9.37
CA TYR A 575 -15.06 12.93 -9.61
C TYR A 575 -14.94 12.06 -8.35
N ALA A 576 -13.99 12.34 -7.45
CA ALA A 576 -13.90 11.68 -6.15
C ALA A 576 -15.15 11.97 -5.31
N ALA A 577 -15.64 13.22 -5.28
CA ALA A 577 -16.92 13.55 -4.65
C ALA A 577 -18.11 12.83 -5.29
N GLY A 578 -18.12 12.68 -6.62
CA GLY A 578 -19.15 11.89 -7.33
C GLY A 578 -19.13 10.40 -6.98
N ILE A 579 -17.95 9.77 -7.02
CA ILE A 579 -17.75 8.36 -6.65
C ILE A 579 -18.07 8.14 -5.17
N PHE A 580 -17.60 9.01 -4.29
CA PHE A 580 -17.89 8.98 -2.85
C PHE A 580 -19.39 9.15 -2.58
N GLY A 581 -20.06 10.14 -3.20
CA GLY A 581 -21.49 10.37 -3.06
C GLY A 581 -22.31 9.15 -3.50
N GLY A 582 -22.03 8.60 -4.69
CA GLY A 582 -22.71 7.40 -5.19
C GLY A 582 -22.51 6.17 -4.29
N THR A 583 -21.27 5.92 -3.84
CA THR A 583 -20.96 4.78 -2.96
C THR A 583 -21.51 4.97 -1.54
N ALA A 584 -21.52 6.18 -0.99
CA ALA A 584 -22.12 6.50 0.31
C ALA A 584 -23.64 6.37 0.30
N ILE A 585 -24.32 6.80 -0.78
CA ILE A 585 -25.77 6.57 -0.97
C ILE A 585 -26.07 5.07 -1.03
N LEU A 586 -25.30 4.31 -1.82
CA LEU A 586 -25.48 2.85 -1.93
C LEU A 586 -25.24 2.14 -0.59
N ALA A 587 -24.17 2.50 0.13
CA ALA A 587 -23.87 1.97 1.46
C ALA A 587 -24.98 2.30 2.47
N THR A 588 -25.55 3.50 2.41
CA THR A 588 -26.66 3.93 3.27
C THR A 588 -27.94 3.14 2.96
N LEU A 589 -28.26 2.92 1.68
CA LEU A 589 -29.40 2.09 1.25
C LEU A 589 -29.26 0.64 1.73
N ILE A 590 -28.07 0.04 1.56
CA ILE A 590 -27.76 -1.30 2.07
C ILE A 590 -27.88 -1.34 3.60
N GLY A 591 -27.35 -0.33 4.30
CA GLY A 591 -27.45 -0.19 5.75
C GLY A 591 -28.91 -0.12 6.24
N VAL A 592 -29.78 0.65 5.57
CA VAL A 592 -31.21 0.74 5.89
C VAL A 592 -31.94 -0.59 5.64
N VAL A 593 -31.59 -1.33 4.58
CA VAL A 593 -32.18 -2.66 4.30
C VAL A 593 -31.72 -3.69 5.33
N LEU A 594 -30.45 -3.71 5.71
CA LEU A 594 -29.91 -4.57 6.77
C LEU A 594 -30.52 -4.23 8.12
N TRP A 595 -30.60 -2.95 8.49
CA TRP A 595 -31.25 -2.48 9.72
C TRP A 595 -32.71 -2.93 9.78
N ARG A 596 -33.49 -2.75 8.70
CA ARG A 596 -34.89 -3.21 8.62
C ARG A 596 -35.06 -4.73 8.71
N ARG A 597 -34.02 -5.53 8.37
CA ARG A 597 -34.02 -6.99 8.60
C ARG A 597 -33.66 -7.32 10.05
N LEU A 598 -32.60 -6.71 10.59
CA LEU A 598 -32.15 -6.93 11.97
C LEU A 598 -33.18 -6.47 13.00
N SER A 599 -33.87 -5.34 12.78
CA SER A 599 -34.93 -4.86 13.68
C SER A 599 -36.13 -5.81 13.71
N LYS A 600 -36.50 -6.41 12.56
CA LYS A 600 -37.55 -7.43 12.50
C LYS A 600 -37.14 -8.73 13.21
N ALA A 601 -35.89 -9.16 13.05
CA ALA A 601 -35.35 -10.34 13.74
C ALA A 601 -35.27 -10.13 15.26
N ALA A 602 -34.90 -8.93 15.73
CA ALA A 602 -34.89 -8.59 17.14
C ALA A 602 -36.29 -8.61 17.76
N ILE A 603 -37.28 -8.00 17.09
CA ILE A 603 -38.68 -8.01 17.55
C ILE A 603 -39.24 -9.45 17.61
N ALA A 604 -38.86 -10.32 16.67
CA ALA A 604 -39.24 -11.73 16.70
C ALA A 604 -38.61 -12.47 17.90
N ALA A 605 -37.30 -12.30 18.14
CA ALA A 605 -36.61 -12.92 19.26
C ALA A 605 -37.14 -12.44 20.63
N ASP A 606 -37.43 -11.15 20.78
CA ASP A 606 -38.08 -10.61 21.98
C ASP A 606 -39.48 -11.21 22.18
N SER A 607 -40.21 -11.52 21.10
CA SER A 607 -41.53 -12.16 21.20
C SER A 607 -41.46 -13.63 21.62
N ASP A 608 -40.47 -14.39 21.13
CA ASP A 608 -40.23 -15.78 21.56
C ASP A 608 -39.85 -15.85 23.06
N ILE A 609 -38.91 -15.01 23.50
CA ILE A 609 -38.46 -14.94 24.91
C ILE A 609 -39.64 -14.60 25.85
N ASN A 610 -40.51 -13.67 25.45
CA ASN A 610 -41.72 -13.35 26.20
C ASN A 610 -42.76 -14.49 26.18
N SER A 611 -42.74 -15.37 25.17
CA SER A 611 -43.60 -16.55 25.12
C SER A 611 -43.15 -17.63 26.12
N GLU A 612 -41.84 -17.92 26.20
CA GLU A 612 -41.27 -18.89 27.14
C GLU A 612 -41.45 -18.45 28.60
N LEU A 613 -41.23 -17.17 28.90
CA LEU A 613 -41.48 -16.61 30.24
C LEU A 613 -42.94 -16.82 30.66
N ARG A 614 -43.91 -16.62 29.76
CA ARG A 614 -45.34 -16.89 30.00
C ARG A 614 -45.71 -18.37 30.05
N VAL A 615 -44.81 -19.29 29.70
CA VAL A 615 -44.98 -20.73 29.94
C VAL A 615 -44.45 -21.09 31.32
N ILE A 616 -43.28 -20.57 31.70
CA ILE A 616 -42.70 -20.74 33.05
C ILE A 616 -43.62 -20.14 34.12
N GLU A 617 -44.18 -18.96 33.89
CA GLU A 617 -45.09 -18.27 34.82
C GLU A 617 -46.43 -19.01 35.01
N ARG A 618 -46.88 -19.76 33.99
CA ARG A 618 -48.02 -20.70 34.09
C ARG A 618 -47.64 -22.10 34.59
N GLY A 619 -46.34 -22.37 34.78
CA GLY A 619 -45.82 -23.59 35.39
C GLY A 619 -45.63 -23.49 36.91
N LEU A 620 -45.92 -22.33 37.51
CA LEU A 620 -45.92 -22.16 38.97
C LEU A 620 -47.14 -22.89 39.58
N PRO A 621 -46.94 -23.86 40.48
CA PRO A 621 -48.02 -24.67 41.04
C PRO A 621 -48.94 -23.86 41.96
N GLU A 622 -50.25 -24.10 41.86
CA GLU A 622 -51.34 -23.26 42.39
C GLU A 622 -51.36 -23.06 43.93
N TRP A 623 -50.54 -23.78 44.70
CA TRP A 623 -50.50 -23.68 46.16
C TRP A 623 -50.01 -22.32 46.70
N GLU A 624 -49.37 -21.49 45.86
CA GLU A 624 -48.97 -20.14 46.26
C GLU A 624 -50.12 -19.11 46.16
N GLN A 625 -51.26 -19.46 45.53
CA GLN A 625 -52.48 -18.62 45.49
C GLN A 625 -53.49 -18.91 46.62
N SER A 626 -53.30 -19.97 47.41
CA SER A 626 -54.26 -20.40 48.45
C SER A 626 -53.90 -19.97 49.88
N LEU A 627 -52.83 -19.17 50.05
CA LEU A 627 -52.51 -18.56 51.34
C LEU A 627 -53.51 -17.43 51.67
N PRO A 628 -54.28 -17.52 52.78
CA PRO A 628 -55.18 -16.45 53.17
C PRO A 628 -54.39 -15.23 53.66
N ASN A 629 -54.88 -14.03 53.33
CA ASN A 629 -54.33 -12.78 53.87
C ASN A 629 -54.58 -12.70 55.39
N ALA A 630 -53.59 -13.12 56.17
CA ALA A 630 -53.48 -12.81 57.59
C ALA A 630 -52.82 -11.44 57.79
N ALA A 631 -53.26 -10.72 58.82
CA ALA A 631 -52.66 -9.47 59.30
C ALA A 631 -51.61 -9.73 60.39
#